data_AF-A0AA47MLI9-F1
#
_entry.id   AF-A0AA47MLI9-F1
#
_cell.length_a   1.000
_cell.length_b   1.000
_cell.length_c   1.000
_cell.angle_alpha   90.00
_cell.angle_beta   90.00
_cell.angle_gamma   90.00
#
_symmetry.space_group_name_H-M   'P 1'
#
loop_
_entity.id
_entity.type
_entity.pdbx_description
1 polymer ?
#
loop_
_entity_poly.entity_id
_entity_poly.type
_entity_poly.pdbx_seq_one_letter_code
_entity_poly.pdbx_strand_id
1 'polypeptide(L)'
;MAECIRVRFLLLLAAVAALTASGDVPALRAAAAADPADPAGGPAAPGAPGPGRPGLGRPGPGRQGAPAAAAADGSPAAAASPPRRRAAPWKLSDEAACREDLTRLCPRHSWPNNLAVLECLQDRKEENEIAADCNHLLWNYKLNLTTDPKFESVAVEVCKSTISEIKECAAEERGKGYLVSCLVDHRGNISEYQCSQYITKMTSIVFSDFRLICGFTDRCHDDINSLHCGSISTGEKDLHSQGEVIECLEKGVVQEVEGVVGAHPIREECKKAILRVAELSSDDFHLDRYLYFSCRSDRERFCENTPAGEGRVYKCLFNHKFEEAMSERCREALTTRQKLISQDYKVSYSLARACRAELKKHHCSAETPRAREARLSYLLLCLESSVHRGRTVSGECQGEMLDYRRMLMEDFSLSPEIVLHCRGEIESHCSGLHRKGRTLHCLMRVGRGDPAAMEGQCQKALQTLIQEADPGADYRIDRALNEACESVIQTACKHIRNGDPMILSCLMEHLYTDKMVEDCENRLLELQYFIARDWKLDAVLFKKCQGDASRLCHTVGWNETTELMPPGAVFSCLYRHANRSVDQGRRLSRDCKVEVQRILRQRALDVKLDPELQTHCMTDLGKWCSEKIDPGQELECLQDHLEDLVSNCRDTVGDLTELESENIQIEALLMRACEPVIHTYCHEISDNQQDSGDLMECLVQNKHQKEMNDKCAVGVTHFQLIQIKDFRFSYKFKMACKEDVLKLCPNIKKKVDVVLCLSTTVRNDTLQDVKEPRVSVKCRKQLRVEELEMSEDIRLEPELYDSCKQDINRLCPNVAFGSAQVKECLKEQKKHLSPKCHQRVFRLQEVEMMDPELDYQLMKVCKNMIRRYCTDTEGKSVLQCLKQNKNSELMDPKCKQLITKRQITQNTDYRLNPVLKKSCKADIPKFCQSILKKGAGDSELEGQVIACLKLKYADQRLSPDCEDQIRVILEESALDYRLDPQLQIHCTSEISRLCAEEAAAQEQTGQVEECLKVNLLKIKQEACKKEVLVMLKESKADIFVDPVLHTACALDIKHQCASIPPWPRTPCPASCVASCVASYPASCVASYPASCLASRLSPAMLC
;
A
#
# COMPACT_ATOMS: atom_id res chain seq x y z
N MET A 1 54.47 22.74 35.38
CA MET A 1 54.70 22.26 36.77
C MET A 1 53.84 23.08 37.74
N ALA A 2 53.35 22.46 38.84
CA ALA A 2 52.60 23.06 39.98
C ALA A 2 51.36 23.91 39.60
N GLU A 3 50.12 23.49 39.85
CA GLU A 3 49.58 23.09 41.16
C GLU A 3 48.74 21.80 41.13
N CYS A 4 49.25 20.77 41.78
CA CYS A 4 48.43 19.72 42.38
C CYS A 4 48.70 19.74 43.89
N ILE A 5 47.65 19.79 44.71
CA ILE A 5 47.47 19.20 46.05
C ILE A 5 46.28 19.93 46.72
N ARG A 6 45.08 19.38 46.57
CA ARG A 6 44.03 19.32 47.61
C ARG A 6 42.86 18.45 47.12
N VAL A 7 42.17 17.82 48.08
CA VAL A 7 40.97 16.99 47.91
C VAL A 7 41.18 15.63 47.20
N ARG A 8 42.03 14.78 47.79
CA ARG A 8 41.88 13.32 47.71
C ARG A 8 41.95 12.68 49.10
N PHE A 9 41.06 13.12 50.00
CA PHE A 9 40.88 12.60 51.35
C PHE A 9 39.48 12.99 51.87
N LEU A 10 38.44 12.19 51.53
CA LEU A 10 37.12 12.16 52.22
C LEU A 10 36.08 11.13 51.66
N LEU A 11 36.47 10.17 50.81
CA LEU A 11 35.57 9.13 50.28
C LEU A 11 36.15 7.72 50.38
N LEU A 12 36.63 7.34 51.58
CA LEU A 12 37.12 5.98 51.86
C LEU A 12 36.79 5.46 53.28
N LEU A 13 35.91 6.15 54.03
CA LEU A 13 35.52 5.80 55.40
C LEU A 13 34.04 6.12 55.69
N ALA A 14 33.11 5.56 54.92
CA ALA A 14 31.66 5.71 55.17
C ALA A 14 30.80 4.57 54.59
N ALA A 15 31.12 3.29 54.86
CA ALA A 15 30.26 2.16 54.49
C ALA A 15 30.45 0.90 55.37
N VAL A 16 30.60 1.05 56.69
CA VAL A 16 30.46 -0.07 57.65
C VAL A 16 29.61 0.40 58.83
N ALA A 17 28.29 0.18 58.76
CA ALA A 17 27.36 -0.04 59.90
C ALA A 17 25.89 0.12 59.45
N ALA A 18 25.26 -0.95 58.96
CA ALA A 18 23.82 -1.18 59.10
C ALA A 18 23.52 -2.67 58.88
N LEU A 19 23.29 -3.39 59.98
CA LEU A 19 22.82 -4.78 60.00
C LEU A 19 21.28 -4.81 60.09
N THR A 20 20.71 -6.02 59.94
CA THR A 20 19.29 -6.40 60.15
C THR A 20 18.35 -6.05 58.97
N ALA A 21 17.41 -6.90 58.55
CA ALA A 21 16.96 -8.20 59.07
C ALA A 21 16.44 -9.15 57.95
N SER A 22 16.40 -10.46 58.25
CA SER A 22 15.47 -11.53 57.74
C SER A 22 15.00 -11.53 56.27
N GLY A 23 15.06 -12.63 55.51
CA GLY A 23 15.48 -14.01 55.78
C GLY A 23 14.53 -15.02 55.11
N ASP A 24 15.06 -16.09 54.49
CA ASP A 24 14.51 -17.47 54.54
C ASP A 24 15.38 -18.48 53.76
N VAL A 25 15.23 -19.76 54.11
CA VAL A 25 16.07 -20.97 53.85
C VAL A 25 15.08 -22.14 53.64
N PRO A 26 15.25 -23.18 52.76
CA PRO A 26 16.40 -24.11 52.66
C PRO A 26 16.88 -24.42 51.21
N ALA A 27 18.11 -24.85 50.90
CA ALA A 27 19.07 -25.82 51.46
C ALA A 27 18.92 -27.28 50.96
N LEU A 28 19.94 -27.79 50.25
CA LEU A 28 20.30 -29.21 50.24
C LEU A 28 21.80 -29.43 49.87
N ARG A 29 22.41 -30.39 50.57
CA ARG A 29 23.84 -30.81 50.56
C ARG A 29 24.17 -31.60 49.28
N ALA A 30 25.34 -31.48 48.64
CA ALA A 30 26.75 -31.69 49.05
C ALA A 30 27.20 -33.16 49.13
N ALA A 31 28.25 -33.52 48.36
CA ALA A 31 29.19 -34.62 48.60
C ALA A 31 30.43 -34.48 47.67
N ALA A 32 31.55 -35.09 48.02
CA ALA A 32 32.84 -35.04 47.30
C ALA A 32 33.37 -36.45 47.00
N ALA A 33 34.37 -36.56 46.10
CA ALA A 33 35.62 -37.33 46.26
C ALA A 33 36.18 -37.97 44.95
N ALA A 34 37.50 -37.78 44.78
CA ALA A 34 38.55 -38.73 44.33
C ALA A 34 38.42 -39.66 43.10
N ASP A 35 39.52 -39.69 42.34
CA ASP A 35 40.08 -40.78 41.50
C ASP A 35 40.11 -42.19 42.17
N PRO A 36 40.46 -43.32 41.48
CA PRO A 36 41.03 -43.47 40.12
C PRO A 36 40.46 -44.63 39.23
N ALA A 37 41.08 -44.79 38.05
CA ALA A 37 41.47 -46.05 37.39
C ALA A 37 40.67 -46.63 36.19
N ASP A 38 41.47 -46.99 35.18
CA ASP A 38 41.25 -47.70 33.91
C ASP A 38 40.92 -49.21 34.10
N PRO A 39 40.39 -49.97 33.11
CA PRO A 39 41.34 -50.64 32.17
C PRO A 39 40.85 -51.01 30.74
N ALA A 40 41.68 -50.66 29.76
CA ALA A 40 42.37 -51.51 28.76
C ALA A 40 41.69 -52.68 27.99
N GLY A 41 42.05 -52.78 26.69
CA GLY A 41 41.98 -54.00 25.88
C GLY A 41 43.01 -54.02 24.72
N GLY A 42 44.00 -54.93 24.77
CA GLY A 42 44.97 -55.23 23.69
C GLY A 42 44.55 -56.45 22.85
N PRO A 43 45.45 -57.25 22.21
CA PRO A 43 46.94 -57.31 22.30
C PRO A 43 47.62 -57.18 20.89
N ALA A 44 48.86 -57.57 20.52
CA ALA A 44 50.06 -58.16 21.17
C ALA A 44 51.35 -57.86 20.32
N ALA A 45 52.51 -58.40 20.71
CA ALA A 45 53.76 -58.51 19.90
C ALA A 45 54.29 -59.97 19.92
N PRO A 46 55.51 -60.33 19.40
CA PRO A 46 56.75 -60.13 20.18
C PRO A 46 58.10 -60.02 19.39
N GLY A 47 59.21 -59.68 20.07
CA GLY A 47 60.58 -60.09 19.64
C GLY A 47 61.77 -59.12 19.89
N ALA A 48 62.67 -59.48 20.82
CA ALA A 48 64.02 -58.92 21.06
C ALA A 48 65.00 -60.12 21.28
N PRO A 49 66.35 -60.01 21.53
CA PRO A 49 67.22 -58.83 21.81
C PRO A 49 68.60 -58.81 21.08
N GLY A 50 69.52 -57.90 21.44
CA GLY A 50 70.93 -57.80 20.97
C GLY A 50 71.95 -58.65 21.78
N PRO A 51 73.28 -58.33 21.87
CA PRO A 51 74.01 -57.10 21.46
C PRO A 51 75.42 -57.30 20.77
N GLY A 52 76.16 -56.22 20.42
CA GLY A 52 77.61 -56.28 20.09
C GLY A 52 78.25 -55.05 19.36
N ARG A 53 79.51 -54.70 19.68
CA ARG A 53 80.41 -53.66 19.08
C ARG A 53 81.88 -54.20 19.13
N PRO A 54 82.98 -53.62 18.54
CA PRO A 54 83.25 -52.19 18.25
C PRO A 54 84.14 -51.81 16.99
N GLY A 55 84.39 -50.50 16.79
CA GLY A 55 85.55 -49.91 16.05
C GLY A 55 85.39 -49.70 14.52
N LEU A 56 86.06 -48.77 13.82
CA LEU A 56 86.89 -47.59 14.17
C LEU A 56 87.05 -46.70 12.88
N GLY A 57 87.22 -45.37 12.98
CA GLY A 57 87.63 -44.54 11.81
C GLY A 57 87.14 -43.07 11.79
N ARG A 58 88.07 -42.11 11.90
CA ARG A 58 87.94 -40.64 11.76
C ARG A 58 89.31 -40.10 11.29
N PRO A 59 89.50 -38.86 10.75
CA PRO A 59 89.30 -37.62 11.53
C PRO A 59 88.86 -36.35 10.74
N GLY A 60 88.58 -35.26 11.48
CA GLY A 60 88.57 -33.87 10.97
C GLY A 60 89.92 -33.17 11.26
N PRO A 61 89.99 -31.94 11.83
CA PRO A 61 88.91 -31.06 12.31
C PRO A 61 89.09 -29.54 11.98
N GLY A 62 88.21 -28.68 12.50
CA GLY A 62 88.47 -27.25 12.75
C GLY A 62 88.42 -26.94 14.27
N ARG A 63 88.49 -25.65 14.69
CA ARG A 63 88.07 -25.25 16.06
C ARG A 63 87.83 -23.74 16.27
N GLN A 64 87.22 -23.41 17.41
CA GLN A 64 86.64 -22.12 17.82
C GLN A 64 87.31 -21.54 19.08
N GLY A 65 87.24 -20.21 19.27
CA GLY A 65 86.74 -19.57 20.51
C GLY A 65 87.66 -19.18 21.70
N ALA A 66 87.93 -17.86 21.85
CA ALA A 66 88.08 -17.04 23.08
C ALA A 66 89.11 -17.46 24.20
N PRO A 67 89.30 -16.76 25.36
CA PRO A 67 88.88 -15.41 25.82
C PRO A 67 89.99 -14.55 26.54
N ALA A 68 89.57 -13.48 27.25
CA ALA A 68 90.18 -12.83 28.43
C ALA A 68 91.26 -11.72 28.28
N ALA A 69 91.41 -10.89 29.35
CA ALA A 69 92.02 -9.55 29.34
C ALA A 69 92.98 -9.28 30.52
N ALA A 70 93.90 -8.30 30.41
CA ALA A 70 94.37 -7.42 31.49
C ALA A 70 95.42 -6.33 31.07
N ALA A 71 95.29 -5.14 31.69
CA ALA A 71 96.32 -4.22 32.18
C ALA A 71 97.31 -3.40 31.28
N ALA A 72 97.13 -2.06 31.39
CA ALA A 72 98.13 -1.03 31.80
C ALA A 72 98.96 -0.17 30.81
N ASP A 73 98.94 1.14 31.13
CA ASP A 73 99.87 2.27 30.91
C ASP A 73 100.18 2.89 29.52
N GLY A 74 100.23 4.24 29.50
CA GLY A 74 100.88 5.05 28.44
C GLY A 74 100.17 6.34 27.98
N SER A 75 100.21 7.42 28.78
CA SER A 75 99.69 8.77 28.42
C SER A 75 100.77 9.67 27.72
N PRO A 76 100.62 11.01 27.59
CA PRO A 76 99.96 11.71 26.46
C PRO A 76 100.80 12.88 25.85
N ALA A 77 100.37 13.47 24.71
CA ALA A 77 100.68 14.86 24.26
C ALA A 77 100.16 15.11 22.83
N ALA A 78 99.93 16.34 22.33
CA ALA A 78 99.58 17.64 22.94
C ALA A 78 99.05 18.58 21.82
N ALA A 79 98.33 19.65 22.20
CA ALA A 79 97.61 20.57 21.33
C ALA A 79 98.43 21.38 20.29
N ALA A 80 97.80 21.73 19.16
CA ALA A 80 97.69 23.12 18.67
C ALA A 80 96.74 23.26 17.45
N SER A 81 95.75 24.15 17.52
CA SER A 81 94.84 24.49 16.41
C SER A 81 95.25 25.80 15.72
N PRO A 82 94.99 25.95 14.41
CA PRO A 82 94.69 27.26 13.81
C PRO A 82 93.33 27.21 13.03
N PRO A 83 92.83 28.31 12.44
CA PRO A 83 91.73 29.04 13.06
C PRO A 83 90.36 28.84 12.38
N ARG A 84 89.30 29.22 13.11
CA ARG A 84 87.90 29.26 12.62
C ARG A 84 87.77 29.97 11.26
N ARG A 85 87.43 29.23 10.20
CA ARG A 85 86.57 29.78 9.14
C ARG A 85 85.14 29.82 9.67
N ARG A 86 84.43 30.94 9.49
CA ARG A 86 82.97 30.93 9.59
C ARG A 86 82.46 30.02 8.48
N ALA A 87 81.90 28.87 8.84
CA ALA A 87 81.24 27.99 7.87
C ALA A 87 80.11 28.78 7.20
N ALA A 88 79.88 28.51 5.90
CA ALA A 88 78.66 28.95 5.25
C ALA A 88 77.44 28.35 6.00
N PRO A 89 76.26 29.01 5.98
CA PRO A 89 75.06 28.42 6.55
C PRO A 89 74.83 27.04 5.92
N TRP A 90 74.73 26.00 6.75
CA TRP A 90 74.59 24.63 6.29
C TRP A 90 73.30 24.46 5.48
N LYS A 91 73.42 23.99 4.23
CA LYS A 91 72.28 23.80 3.33
C LYS A 91 72.10 22.34 2.92
N LEU A 92 70.86 21.88 2.92
CA LEU A 92 70.46 20.58 2.38
C LEU A 92 70.85 20.44 0.89
N SER A 93 70.81 21.53 0.12
CA SER A 93 71.26 21.57 -1.28
C SER A 93 72.75 21.29 -1.46
N ASP A 94 73.55 21.54 -0.43
CA ASP A 94 75.00 21.51 -0.50
C ASP A 94 75.55 20.19 0.06
N GLU A 95 74.70 19.34 0.66
CA GLU A 95 75.08 18.03 1.18
C GLU A 95 75.15 16.94 0.12
N ALA A 96 76.20 16.13 0.16
CA ALA A 96 76.47 15.13 -0.87
C ALA A 96 75.36 14.07 -0.98
N ALA A 97 74.72 13.72 0.15
CA ALA A 97 73.62 12.76 0.17
C ALA A 97 72.39 13.24 -0.62
N CYS A 98 72.03 14.53 -0.55
CA CYS A 98 70.79 15.06 -1.13
C CYS A 98 70.98 15.88 -2.42
N ARG A 99 72.19 16.32 -2.77
CA ARG A 99 72.42 17.27 -3.87
C ARG A 99 71.89 16.81 -5.23
N GLU A 100 72.04 15.52 -5.54
CA GLU A 100 71.61 14.93 -6.82
C GLU A 100 70.09 14.82 -6.89
N ASP A 101 69.46 14.26 -5.85
CA ASP A 101 68.01 14.18 -5.71
C ASP A 101 67.34 15.55 -5.74
N LEU A 102 67.88 16.52 -5.01
CA LEU A 102 67.36 17.88 -5.03
C LEU A 102 67.45 18.48 -6.43
N THR A 103 68.58 18.35 -7.13
CA THR A 103 68.75 18.88 -8.50
C THR A 103 67.81 18.23 -9.51
N ARG A 104 67.41 16.97 -9.28
CA ARG A 104 66.47 16.21 -10.12
C ARG A 104 65.00 16.50 -9.79
N LEU A 105 64.68 16.64 -8.50
CA LEU A 105 63.33 16.83 -7.98
C LEU A 105 62.90 18.30 -7.85
N CYS A 106 63.82 19.24 -7.79
CA CYS A 106 63.51 20.65 -7.53
C CYS A 106 64.27 21.60 -8.47
N PRO A 107 63.61 22.64 -9.00
CA PRO A 107 64.31 23.65 -9.80
C PRO A 107 65.34 24.42 -8.96
N ARG A 108 66.54 24.68 -9.49
CA ARG A 108 67.61 25.41 -8.77
C ARG A 108 67.22 26.79 -8.21
N HIS A 109 66.14 27.40 -8.69
CA HIS A 109 65.64 28.69 -8.19
C HIS A 109 64.79 28.57 -6.91
N SER A 110 64.45 27.35 -6.45
CA SER A 110 63.60 27.12 -5.27
C SER A 110 64.35 26.78 -3.98
N TRP A 111 65.68 26.98 -3.88
CA TRP A 111 66.48 26.67 -2.68
C TRP A 111 67.16 27.87 -1.98
N PRO A 112 66.48 29.01 -1.74
CA PRO A 112 67.09 30.11 -0.98
C PRO A 112 67.53 29.67 0.42
N ASN A 113 66.76 28.79 1.08
CA ASN A 113 67.01 28.21 2.40
C ASN A 113 66.51 26.75 2.48
N ASN A 114 66.78 26.08 3.60
CA ASN A 114 66.39 24.67 3.80
C ASN A 114 64.88 24.46 3.95
N LEU A 115 64.10 25.48 4.34
CA LEU A 115 62.64 25.37 4.41
C LEU A 115 62.03 25.31 3.01
N ALA A 116 62.52 26.13 2.06
CA ALA A 116 62.09 26.09 0.67
C ALA A 116 62.49 24.79 -0.05
N VAL A 117 63.59 24.16 0.41
CA VAL A 117 63.96 22.79 0.00
C VAL A 117 62.93 21.77 0.49
N LEU A 118 62.49 21.86 1.76
CA LEU A 118 61.43 21.00 2.30
C LEU A 118 60.08 21.25 1.60
N GLU A 119 59.68 22.52 1.41
CA GLU A 119 58.46 22.96 0.71
C GLU A 119 58.40 22.36 -0.72
N CYS A 120 59.51 22.40 -1.47
CA CYS A 120 59.57 21.81 -2.81
C CYS A 120 59.45 20.27 -2.85
N LEU A 121 59.87 19.58 -1.78
CA LEU A 121 59.81 18.12 -1.69
C LEU A 121 58.43 17.59 -1.24
N GLN A 122 57.52 18.44 -0.77
CA GLN A 122 56.23 18.01 -0.22
C GLN A 122 55.28 17.41 -1.28
N ASP A 123 55.24 17.99 -2.47
CA ASP A 123 54.27 17.68 -3.55
C ASP A 123 54.77 16.65 -4.58
N ARG A 124 55.94 16.02 -4.34
CA ARG A 124 56.57 15.11 -5.32
C ARG A 124 56.02 13.68 -5.20
N LYS A 125 55.93 13.02 -6.36
CA LYS A 125 55.04 11.87 -6.58
C LYS A 125 55.42 10.61 -5.80
N GLU A 126 56.71 10.42 -5.49
CA GLU A 126 57.24 9.24 -4.80
C GLU A 126 58.51 9.64 -4.03
N GLU A 127 58.63 9.25 -2.74
CA GLU A 127 59.94 9.28 -2.05
C GLU A 127 60.90 8.20 -2.58
N ASN A 128 60.40 7.29 -3.44
CA ASN A 128 61.13 6.23 -4.16
C ASN A 128 62.26 6.77 -5.03
N GLU A 129 62.17 8.04 -5.41
CA GLU A 129 63.18 8.71 -6.21
C GLU A 129 64.32 9.28 -5.35
N ILE A 130 64.16 9.40 -4.02
CA ILE A 130 65.18 9.96 -3.11
C ILE A 130 66.05 8.84 -2.55
N ALA A 131 67.37 9.01 -2.57
CA ALA A 131 68.31 8.07 -1.98
C ALA A 131 68.06 7.89 -0.46
N ALA A 132 68.17 6.66 0.05
CA ALA A 132 67.93 6.35 1.46
C ALA A 132 68.77 7.22 2.42
N ASP A 133 70.00 7.55 2.04
CA ASP A 133 70.88 8.45 2.80
C ASP A 133 70.38 9.89 2.82
N CYS A 134 69.79 10.38 1.72
CA CYS A 134 69.13 11.69 1.70
C CYS A 134 67.85 11.68 2.53
N ASN A 135 67.02 10.64 2.44
CA ASN A 135 65.82 10.53 3.25
C ASN A 135 66.17 10.48 4.75
N HIS A 136 67.20 9.73 5.14
CA HIS A 136 67.71 9.72 6.52
C HIS A 136 68.27 11.09 6.96
N LEU A 137 68.94 11.84 6.07
CA LEU A 137 69.39 13.20 6.37
C LEU A 137 68.21 14.18 6.56
N LEU A 138 67.19 14.10 5.70
CA LEU A 138 65.95 14.86 5.80
C LEU A 138 65.17 14.52 7.07
N TRP A 139 65.12 13.23 7.45
CA TRP A 139 64.51 12.75 8.69
C TRP A 139 65.18 13.34 9.93
N ASN A 140 66.51 13.30 9.99
CA ASN A 140 67.27 13.92 11.09
C ASN A 140 67.09 15.45 11.11
N TYR A 141 67.02 16.10 9.94
CA TYR A 141 66.81 17.54 9.88
C TYR A 141 65.41 17.96 10.34
N LYS A 142 64.35 17.24 9.93
CA LYS A 142 62.97 17.44 10.42
C LYS A 142 62.85 17.20 11.92
N LEU A 143 63.51 16.16 12.46
CA LEU A 143 63.53 15.89 13.89
C LEU A 143 64.27 16.99 14.69
N ASN A 144 65.41 17.47 14.19
CA ASN A 144 66.12 18.57 14.84
C ASN A 144 65.36 19.91 14.75
N LEU A 145 64.57 20.15 13.70
CA LEU A 145 63.67 21.30 13.60
C LEU A 145 62.62 21.34 14.73
N THR A 146 62.19 20.20 15.26
CA THR A 146 61.24 20.17 16.40
C THR A 146 61.89 20.63 17.71
N THR A 147 63.22 20.63 17.79
CA THR A 147 64.00 20.92 19.02
C THR A 147 64.89 22.17 18.92
N ASP A 148 64.97 22.84 17.75
CA ASP A 148 65.80 24.05 17.59
C ASP A 148 65.07 25.30 18.14
N PRO A 149 65.56 25.93 19.23
CA PRO A 149 64.96 27.15 19.77
C PRO A 149 64.95 28.34 18.80
N LYS A 150 65.74 28.31 17.71
CA LYS A 150 65.69 29.33 16.65
C LYS A 150 64.43 29.22 15.79
N PHE A 151 63.84 28.04 15.68
CA PHE A 151 62.61 27.83 14.91
C PHE A 151 61.42 28.52 15.61
N GLU A 152 61.33 28.38 16.93
CA GLU A 152 60.36 29.11 17.75
C GLU A 152 60.61 30.62 17.79
N SER A 153 61.86 31.09 17.76
CA SER A 153 62.14 32.53 17.85
C SER A 153 61.53 33.32 16.68
N VAL A 154 61.47 32.73 15.47
CA VAL A 154 60.79 33.35 14.32
C VAL A 154 59.27 33.46 14.56
N ALA A 155 58.65 32.45 15.17
CA ALA A 155 57.24 32.52 15.53
C ALA A 155 56.97 33.57 16.61
N VAL A 156 57.87 33.74 17.60
CA VAL A 156 57.78 34.81 18.61
C VAL A 156 57.90 36.20 18.01
N GLU A 157 58.72 36.37 16.97
CA GLU A 157 58.87 37.65 16.25
C GLU A 157 57.66 37.97 15.36
N VAL A 158 57.15 36.99 14.60
CA VAL A 158 56.09 37.17 13.59
C VAL A 158 54.66 37.11 14.16
N CYS A 159 54.44 36.39 15.27
CA CYS A 159 53.12 36.18 15.88
C CYS A 159 52.99 36.83 17.27
N LYS A 160 53.80 37.84 17.58
CA LYS A 160 53.92 38.44 18.91
C LYS A 160 52.58 38.89 19.53
N SER A 161 51.71 39.49 18.72
CA SER A 161 50.36 39.93 19.10
C SER A 161 49.49 38.73 19.49
N THR A 162 49.36 37.79 18.56
CA THR A 162 48.57 36.56 18.68
C THR A 162 49.00 35.68 19.86
N ILE A 163 50.30 35.54 20.11
CA ILE A 163 50.82 34.79 21.27
C ILE A 163 50.37 35.44 22.59
N SER A 164 50.26 36.77 22.64
CA SER A 164 49.81 37.50 23.84
C SER A 164 48.31 37.38 24.08
N GLU A 165 47.52 37.15 23.03
CA GLU A 165 46.06 36.94 23.09
C GLU A 165 45.71 35.50 23.48
N ILE A 166 46.47 34.52 22.97
CA ILE A 166 46.25 33.08 23.21
C ILE A 166 47.10 32.62 24.41
N LYS A 167 46.51 32.74 25.60
CA LYS A 167 47.16 32.40 26.88
C LYS A 167 47.75 30.99 26.95
N GLU A 168 47.16 30.03 26.25
CA GLU A 168 47.63 28.65 26.19
C GLU A 168 48.99 28.58 25.46
N CYS A 169 49.09 29.14 24.26
CA CYS A 169 50.35 29.20 23.52
C CYS A 169 51.42 30.09 24.19
N ALA A 170 51.00 31.09 24.98
CA ALA A 170 51.91 31.89 25.80
C ALA A 170 52.59 31.09 26.94
N ALA A 171 51.96 29.99 27.39
CA ALA A 171 52.41 29.18 28.52
C ALA A 171 53.29 27.99 28.11
N GLU A 172 53.46 27.72 26.81
CA GLU A 172 54.21 26.57 26.30
C GLU A 172 55.72 26.65 26.60
N GLU A 173 56.32 25.48 26.85
CA GLU A 173 57.75 25.36 27.13
C GLU A 173 58.59 25.57 25.86
N ARG A 174 59.51 26.55 25.91
CA ARG A 174 60.34 26.92 24.75
C ARG A 174 61.47 25.93 24.47
N GLY A 175 61.74 25.69 23.19
CA GLY A 175 62.75 24.78 22.69
C GLY A 175 62.26 23.35 22.42
N LYS A 176 60.93 23.16 22.29
CA LYS A 176 60.29 21.85 22.03
C LYS A 176 59.37 21.86 20.79
N GLY A 177 59.27 22.97 20.08
CA GLY A 177 58.41 23.16 18.91
C GLY A 177 56.94 23.42 19.24
N TYR A 178 56.55 23.25 20.51
CA TYR A 178 55.15 23.27 20.97
C TYR A 178 54.48 24.63 20.73
N LEU A 179 55.22 25.74 20.80
CA LEU A 179 54.69 27.08 20.47
C LEU A 179 54.18 27.16 19.02
N VAL A 180 54.94 26.63 18.05
CA VAL A 180 54.55 26.71 16.62
C VAL A 180 53.34 25.83 16.36
N SER A 181 53.30 24.62 16.92
CA SER A 181 52.14 23.76 16.80
C SER A 181 50.91 24.31 17.54
N CYS A 182 51.05 24.95 18.70
CA CYS A 182 49.93 25.59 19.39
C CYS A 182 49.31 26.74 18.58
N LEU A 183 50.14 27.49 17.83
CA LEU A 183 49.67 28.52 16.91
C LEU A 183 48.98 27.91 15.67
N VAL A 184 49.45 26.76 15.17
CA VAL A 184 48.74 25.97 14.13
C VAL A 184 47.38 25.48 14.63
N ASP A 185 47.31 24.96 15.85
CA ASP A 185 46.07 24.53 16.51
C ASP A 185 45.03 25.67 16.60
N HIS A 186 45.52 26.90 16.76
CA HIS A 186 44.70 28.11 16.86
C HIS A 186 44.59 28.92 15.57
N ARG A 187 44.98 28.38 14.40
CA ARG A 187 45.01 29.10 13.11
C ARG A 187 43.73 29.90 12.78
N GLY A 188 42.56 29.41 13.18
CA GLY A 188 41.26 30.08 12.96
C GLY A 188 41.01 31.33 13.82
N ASN A 189 41.82 31.56 14.87
CA ASN A 189 41.75 32.72 15.74
C ASN A 189 42.79 33.80 15.36
N ILE A 190 43.67 33.51 14.39
CA ILE A 190 44.75 34.41 13.98
C ILE A 190 44.24 35.43 12.96
N SER A 191 43.98 36.65 13.41
CA SER A 191 43.53 37.78 12.57
C SER A 191 44.69 38.53 11.90
N GLU A 192 45.91 38.42 12.45
CA GLU A 192 47.10 39.12 11.94
C GLU A 192 47.62 38.49 10.65
N TYR A 193 47.60 39.23 9.54
CA TYR A 193 47.94 38.70 8.21
C TYR A 193 49.34 38.08 8.10
N GLN A 194 50.36 38.71 8.70
CA GLN A 194 51.74 38.21 8.64
C GLN A 194 51.91 36.91 9.43
N CYS A 195 51.34 36.86 10.64
CA CYS A 195 51.28 35.63 11.43
C CYS A 195 50.44 34.55 10.73
N SER A 196 49.29 34.90 10.16
CA SER A 196 48.44 33.98 9.40
C SER A 196 49.18 33.35 8.22
N GLN A 197 49.86 34.14 7.38
CA GLN A 197 50.68 33.60 6.28
C GLN A 197 51.82 32.72 6.76
N TYR A 198 52.50 33.10 7.84
CA TYR A 198 53.55 32.29 8.44
C TYR A 198 53.00 30.94 8.94
N ILE A 199 51.91 30.96 9.69
CA ILE A 199 51.26 29.76 10.25
C ILE A 199 50.66 28.89 9.14
N THR A 200 50.09 29.43 8.07
CA THR A 200 49.66 28.64 6.90
C THR A 200 50.84 27.85 6.29
N LYS A 201 52.00 28.48 6.12
CA LYS A 201 53.21 27.79 5.64
C LYS A 201 53.73 26.76 6.64
N MET A 202 53.75 27.10 7.93
CA MET A 202 54.15 26.16 8.98
C MET A 202 53.17 24.98 9.10
N THR A 203 51.88 25.16 8.81
CA THR A 203 50.86 24.10 8.84
C THR A 203 51.22 22.97 7.86
N SER A 204 51.57 23.29 6.60
CA SER A 204 52.03 22.28 5.63
C SER A 204 53.24 21.49 6.15
N ILE A 205 54.18 22.17 6.81
CA ILE A 205 55.39 21.52 7.37
C ILE A 205 55.03 20.64 8.57
N VAL A 206 54.19 21.11 9.50
CA VAL A 206 53.75 20.38 10.69
C VAL A 206 52.95 19.13 10.32
N PHE A 207 52.04 19.20 9.34
CA PHE A 207 51.27 18.03 8.88
C PHE A 207 52.07 17.09 7.96
N SER A 208 53.29 17.45 7.58
CA SER A 208 54.19 16.56 6.82
C SER A 208 54.94 15.52 7.67
N ASP A 209 54.88 15.63 9.00
CA ASP A 209 55.43 14.67 9.97
C ASP A 209 54.66 14.79 11.30
N PHE A 210 53.87 13.78 11.68
CA PHE A 210 52.99 13.83 12.85
C PHE A 210 53.70 14.12 14.18
N ARG A 211 55.02 13.94 14.25
CA ARG A 211 55.86 14.23 15.42
C ARG A 211 56.02 15.73 15.67
N LEU A 212 55.73 16.58 14.67
CA LEU A 212 55.67 18.04 14.80
C LEU A 212 54.37 18.52 15.48
N ILE A 213 53.37 17.64 15.66
CA ILE A 213 52.09 17.98 16.29
C ILE A 213 52.25 17.94 17.81
N CYS A 214 51.96 19.06 18.47
CA CYS A 214 52.24 19.33 19.89
C CYS A 214 51.87 18.14 20.78
N GLY A 215 52.85 17.53 21.45
CA GLY A 215 52.63 16.43 22.40
C GLY A 215 51.79 15.26 21.89
N PHE A 216 51.62 15.06 20.58
CA PHE A 216 50.84 13.94 20.03
C PHE A 216 51.55 12.60 20.33
N THR A 217 52.86 12.55 20.03
CA THR A 217 53.69 11.36 20.28
C THR A 217 53.76 11.05 21.77
N ASP A 218 53.83 12.07 22.64
CA ASP A 218 53.84 11.90 24.10
C ASP A 218 52.51 11.33 24.61
N ARG A 219 51.37 11.84 24.12
CA ARG A 219 50.02 11.42 24.54
C ARG A 219 49.62 10.03 24.02
N CYS A 220 50.11 9.64 22.84
CA CYS A 220 49.82 8.37 22.21
C CYS A 220 50.93 7.31 22.35
N HIS A 221 52.03 7.59 23.06
CA HIS A 221 53.22 6.73 23.09
C HIS A 221 52.91 5.25 23.39
N ASP A 222 52.16 5.00 24.46
CA ASP A 222 51.85 3.64 24.92
C ASP A 222 50.86 2.92 24.00
N ASP A 223 49.94 3.65 23.36
CA ASP A 223 48.98 3.07 22.40
C ASP A 223 49.67 2.76 21.06
N ILE A 224 50.59 3.61 20.58
CA ILE A 224 51.45 3.35 19.41
C ILE A 224 52.29 2.08 19.62
N ASN A 225 52.84 1.90 20.82
CA ASN A 225 53.63 0.72 21.17
C ASN A 225 52.76 -0.54 21.28
N SER A 226 51.56 -0.43 21.88
CA SER A 226 50.64 -1.55 22.13
C SER A 226 49.96 -2.06 20.86
N LEU A 227 49.57 -1.16 19.95
CA LEU A 227 49.04 -1.48 18.61
C LEU A 227 50.15 -1.77 17.58
N HIS A 228 51.43 -1.63 17.97
CA HIS A 228 52.60 -1.74 17.09
C HIS A 228 52.60 -0.80 15.87
N CYS A 229 51.80 0.28 15.88
CA CYS A 229 51.71 1.27 14.81
C CYS A 229 53.05 1.92 14.43
N GLY A 230 54.04 1.90 15.34
CA GLY A 230 55.39 2.44 15.09
C GLY A 230 56.32 1.57 14.24
N SER A 231 55.91 0.36 13.80
CA SER A 231 56.78 -0.61 13.12
C SER A 231 56.16 -1.22 11.85
N ILE A 232 55.83 -0.38 10.87
CA ILE A 232 55.28 -0.83 9.59
C ILE A 232 56.42 -1.15 8.62
N SER A 233 56.81 -2.44 8.56
CA SER A 233 57.64 -3.01 7.50
C SER A 233 57.68 -4.53 7.55
N THR A 234 56.82 -5.22 6.78
CA THR A 234 57.04 -6.59 6.29
C THR A 234 56.07 -6.92 5.14
N GLY A 235 56.41 -6.50 3.92
CA GLY A 235 55.64 -6.78 2.69
C GLY A 235 55.60 -5.56 1.79
N GLU A 236 56.09 -5.70 0.55
CA GLU A 236 56.24 -4.69 -0.53
C GLU A 236 56.43 -3.21 -0.10
N LYS A 237 57.62 -2.68 -0.41
CA LYS A 237 58.09 -1.31 -0.11
C LYS A 237 57.03 -0.23 -0.44
N ASP A 238 56.33 0.26 0.58
CA ASP A 238 55.58 1.51 0.51
C ASP A 238 56.32 2.59 1.33
N LEU A 239 56.47 3.79 0.78
CA LEU A 239 57.54 4.72 1.15
C LEU A 239 57.11 5.95 1.98
N HIS A 240 55.99 5.86 2.69
CA HIS A 240 55.43 7.01 3.44
C HIS A 240 54.98 6.66 4.88
N SER A 241 55.86 5.99 5.63
CA SER A 241 55.62 5.40 6.97
C SER A 241 55.26 6.36 8.13
N GLN A 242 54.86 7.60 7.86
CA GLN A 242 54.53 8.62 8.88
C GLN A 242 53.02 8.87 8.97
N GLY A 243 52.32 8.95 7.83
CA GLY A 243 50.85 9.06 7.84
C GLY A 243 50.16 7.78 8.33
N GLU A 244 50.80 6.64 8.11
CA GLU A 244 50.31 5.31 8.49
C GLU A 244 50.23 5.12 10.02
N VAL A 245 51.03 5.84 10.81
CA VAL A 245 50.94 5.79 12.28
C VAL A 245 49.65 6.44 12.77
N ILE A 246 49.25 7.57 12.17
CA ILE A 246 47.96 8.21 12.44
C ILE A 246 46.83 7.28 11.98
N GLU A 247 46.89 6.74 10.76
CA GLU A 247 45.84 5.86 10.24
C GLU A 247 45.66 4.59 11.09
N CYS A 248 46.75 3.98 11.56
CA CYS A 248 46.71 2.83 12.46
C CYS A 248 46.01 3.16 13.80
N LEU A 249 46.29 4.34 14.36
CA LEU A 249 45.62 4.83 15.57
C LEU A 249 44.14 5.19 15.31
N GLU A 250 43.82 5.82 14.19
CA GLU A 250 42.44 6.12 13.75
C GLU A 250 41.61 4.84 13.56
N LYS A 251 42.20 3.82 12.93
CA LYS A 251 41.60 2.47 12.83
C LYS A 251 41.38 1.85 14.21
N GLY A 252 42.31 2.01 15.15
CA GLY A 252 42.12 1.57 16.53
C GLY A 252 40.93 2.24 17.22
N VAL A 253 40.77 3.57 17.07
CA VAL A 253 39.61 4.31 17.62
C VAL A 253 38.30 3.79 17.02
N VAL A 254 38.29 3.51 15.71
CA VAL A 254 37.14 2.93 15.02
C VAL A 254 36.82 1.52 15.54
N GLN A 255 37.82 0.63 15.66
CA GLN A 255 37.64 -0.75 16.11
C GLN A 255 37.14 -0.86 17.56
N GLU A 256 37.57 0.06 18.44
CA GLU A 256 37.08 0.15 19.81
C GLU A 256 35.58 0.47 19.84
N VAL A 257 35.12 1.43 19.03
CA VAL A 257 33.71 1.84 18.98
C VAL A 257 32.83 0.79 18.26
N GLU A 258 33.37 0.09 17.27
CA GLU A 258 32.69 -1.05 16.62
C GLU A 258 32.70 -2.34 17.46
N GLY A 259 33.21 -2.28 18.70
CA GLY A 259 33.23 -3.39 19.66
C GLY A 259 33.90 -4.65 19.12
N VAL A 260 34.96 -4.48 18.32
CA VAL A 260 35.69 -5.62 17.72
C VAL A 260 36.33 -6.45 18.82
N VAL A 261 36.03 -7.76 18.84
CA VAL A 261 36.51 -8.68 19.87
C VAL A 261 38.04 -8.77 19.82
N GLY A 262 38.69 -8.27 20.88
CA GLY A 262 40.15 -8.24 20.99
C GLY A 262 40.81 -6.92 20.56
N ALA A 263 40.05 -5.86 20.25
CA ALA A 263 40.60 -4.53 20.04
C ALA A 263 41.30 -3.98 21.30
N HIS A 264 42.42 -3.28 21.11
CA HIS A 264 43.12 -2.57 22.20
C HIS A 264 42.41 -1.25 22.51
N PRO A 265 42.01 -1.00 23.77
CA PRO A 265 41.35 0.25 24.15
C PRO A 265 42.34 1.41 24.17
N ILE A 266 42.09 2.45 23.37
CA ILE A 266 42.95 3.62 23.26
C ILE A 266 42.70 4.56 24.45
N ARG A 267 43.77 5.17 24.97
CA ARG A 267 43.62 6.09 26.11
C ARG A 267 42.88 7.35 25.70
N GLU A 268 42.00 7.82 26.58
CA GLU A 268 41.23 9.06 26.44
C GLU A 268 42.06 10.29 26.01
N GLU A 269 43.31 10.41 26.45
CA GLU A 269 44.21 11.51 26.06
C GLU A 269 44.74 11.34 24.63
N CYS A 270 45.00 10.10 24.20
CA CYS A 270 45.38 9.78 22.82
C CYS A 270 44.17 9.90 21.87
N LYS A 271 43.00 9.37 22.24
CA LYS A 271 41.74 9.49 21.48
C LYS A 271 41.40 10.95 21.15
N LYS A 272 41.56 11.85 22.13
CA LYS A 272 41.40 13.30 21.93
C LYS A 272 42.48 13.90 21.03
N ALA A 273 43.72 13.45 21.13
CA ALA A 273 44.79 13.89 20.24
C ALA A 273 44.54 13.44 18.79
N ILE A 274 44.08 12.21 18.56
CA ILE A 274 43.72 11.67 17.24
C ILE A 274 42.58 12.49 16.62
N LEU A 275 41.45 12.65 17.32
CA LEU A 275 40.31 13.45 16.83
C LEU A 275 40.70 14.92 16.57
N ARG A 276 41.64 15.47 17.34
CA ARG A 276 42.17 16.82 17.12
C ARG A 276 43.06 16.92 15.87
N VAL A 277 43.89 15.92 15.60
CA VAL A 277 44.66 15.83 14.35
C VAL A 277 43.74 15.71 13.14
N ALA A 278 42.68 14.92 13.28
CA ALA A 278 41.63 14.81 12.26
C ALA A 278 40.92 16.16 12.06
N GLU A 279 40.46 16.86 13.11
CA GLU A 279 39.90 18.22 13.01
C GLU A 279 40.84 19.18 12.26
N LEU A 280 42.12 19.22 12.60
CA LEU A 280 43.05 20.18 12.00
C LEU A 280 43.37 19.89 10.53
N SER A 281 43.47 18.61 10.14
CA SER A 281 43.68 18.18 8.75
C SER A 281 42.43 18.31 7.86
N SER A 282 41.24 18.50 8.43
CA SER A 282 39.95 18.43 7.71
C SER A 282 39.69 19.55 6.67
N ASP A 283 40.45 20.64 6.73
CA ASP A 283 40.28 21.80 5.85
C ASP A 283 40.84 21.52 4.44
N ASP A 284 42.00 20.90 4.33
CA ASP A 284 42.61 20.57 3.04
C ASP A 284 43.15 19.13 3.06
N PHE A 285 42.71 18.32 2.10
CA PHE A 285 43.07 16.92 2.00
C PHE A 285 44.58 16.68 1.83
N HIS A 286 45.35 17.69 1.38
CA HIS A 286 46.81 17.63 1.35
C HIS A 286 47.44 17.51 2.76
N LEU A 287 46.75 17.97 3.81
CA LEU A 287 47.21 17.90 5.21
C LEU A 287 46.98 16.52 5.83
N ASP A 288 46.13 15.68 5.23
CA ASP A 288 45.94 14.29 5.58
C ASP A 288 46.81 13.43 4.64
N ARG A 289 48.09 13.25 5.01
CA ARG A 289 49.08 12.66 4.09
C ARG A 289 48.75 11.22 3.70
N TYR A 290 48.09 10.45 4.57
CA TYR A 290 47.65 9.10 4.24
C TYR A 290 46.50 9.11 3.23
N LEU A 291 45.47 9.93 3.46
CA LEU A 291 44.32 10.03 2.56
C LEU A 291 44.71 10.68 1.23
N TYR A 292 45.60 11.67 1.23
CA TYR A 292 46.16 12.28 0.02
C TYR A 292 46.77 11.23 -0.90
N PHE A 293 47.69 10.39 -0.42
CA PHE A 293 48.31 9.36 -1.26
C PHE A 293 47.34 8.27 -1.67
N SER A 294 46.42 7.89 -0.78
CA SER A 294 45.40 6.88 -1.04
C SER A 294 44.40 7.34 -2.12
N CYS A 295 44.07 8.64 -2.18
CA CYS A 295 43.02 9.20 -3.03
C CYS A 295 43.50 10.10 -4.18
N ARG A 296 44.79 10.42 -4.34
CA ARG A 296 45.25 11.39 -5.36
C ARG A 296 44.80 11.07 -6.78
N SER A 297 44.85 9.81 -7.19
CA SER A 297 44.43 9.36 -8.53
C SER A 297 42.93 9.49 -8.73
N ASP A 298 42.17 9.20 -7.68
CA ASP A 298 40.71 9.34 -7.67
C ASP A 298 40.31 10.82 -7.64
N ARG A 299 41.07 11.68 -6.94
CA ARG A 299 40.92 13.15 -6.96
C ARG A 299 41.11 13.71 -8.37
N GLU A 300 42.15 13.30 -9.10
CA GLU A 300 42.32 13.72 -10.50
C GLU A 300 41.21 13.15 -11.42
N ARG A 301 40.67 11.96 -11.12
CA ARG A 301 39.64 11.32 -11.93
C ARG A 301 38.23 11.91 -11.76
N PHE A 302 37.86 12.25 -10.52
CA PHE A 302 36.50 12.68 -10.16
C PHE A 302 36.40 14.17 -9.79
N CYS A 303 37.49 14.76 -9.29
CA CYS A 303 37.49 16.05 -8.60
C CYS A 303 38.57 17.02 -9.15
N GLU A 304 39.01 16.84 -10.41
CA GLU A 304 40.05 17.65 -11.08
C GLU A 304 39.81 19.16 -10.93
N ASN A 305 38.57 19.58 -11.15
CA ASN A 305 38.13 20.98 -11.11
C ASN A 305 37.74 21.46 -9.70
N THR A 306 37.82 20.61 -8.67
CA THR A 306 37.49 20.97 -7.29
C THR A 306 38.69 21.64 -6.61
N PRO A 307 38.59 22.92 -6.18
CA PRO A 307 39.69 23.60 -5.51
C PRO A 307 39.87 23.09 -4.07
N ALA A 308 41.12 22.82 -3.71
CA ALA A 308 41.55 22.42 -2.37
C ALA A 308 41.20 23.46 -1.28
N GLY A 309 41.18 23.05 -0.02
CA GLY A 309 40.70 23.87 1.11
C GLY A 309 39.18 23.80 1.35
N GLU A 310 38.76 24.24 2.54
CA GLU A 310 37.39 24.27 3.06
C GLU A 310 36.66 22.91 3.12
N GLY A 311 37.39 21.79 3.08
CA GLY A 311 36.83 20.43 3.04
C GLY A 311 36.23 20.02 1.69
N ARG A 312 36.33 20.86 0.64
CA ARG A 312 35.63 20.64 -0.65
C ARG A 312 36.05 19.35 -1.36
N VAL A 313 37.33 18.99 -1.29
CA VAL A 313 37.84 17.76 -1.93
C VAL A 313 37.32 16.51 -1.21
N TYR A 314 37.27 16.51 0.13
CA TYR A 314 36.62 15.43 0.89
C TYR A 314 35.15 15.28 0.46
N LYS A 315 34.40 16.38 0.39
CA LYS A 315 33.00 16.39 -0.03
C LYS A 315 32.80 15.81 -1.43
N CYS A 316 33.67 16.16 -2.38
CA CYS A 316 33.64 15.57 -3.73
C CYS A 316 33.96 14.06 -3.71
N LEU A 317 35.02 13.65 -3.00
CA LEU A 317 35.41 12.24 -2.91
C LEU A 317 34.36 11.36 -2.21
N PHE A 318 33.68 11.87 -1.18
CA PHE A 318 32.57 11.15 -0.53
C PHE A 318 31.42 10.86 -1.50
N ASN A 319 31.01 11.82 -2.34
CA ASN A 319 29.95 11.63 -3.34
C ASN A 319 30.29 10.54 -4.38
N HIS A 320 31.57 10.33 -4.67
CA HIS A 320 32.07 9.33 -5.62
C HIS A 320 32.58 8.03 -4.96
N LYS A 321 32.53 7.91 -3.62
CA LYS A 321 33.08 6.79 -2.84
C LYS A 321 32.68 5.41 -3.38
N PHE A 322 31.43 5.27 -3.83
CA PHE A 322 30.86 3.99 -4.26
C PHE A 322 30.82 3.77 -5.77
N GLU A 323 31.40 4.65 -6.57
CA GLU A 323 31.60 4.39 -8.00
C GLU A 323 32.62 3.26 -8.20
N GLU A 324 32.39 2.37 -9.17
CA GLU A 324 33.29 1.23 -9.46
C GLU A 324 34.71 1.68 -9.82
N ALA A 325 34.81 2.88 -10.38
CA ALA A 325 36.03 3.55 -10.80
C ALA A 325 36.92 4.06 -9.64
N MET A 326 36.43 4.05 -8.39
CA MET A 326 37.14 4.50 -7.19
C MET A 326 38.03 3.38 -6.63
N SER A 327 39.30 3.69 -6.32
CA SER A 327 40.25 2.72 -5.75
C SER A 327 39.82 2.22 -4.35
N GLU A 328 40.09 0.95 -4.03
CA GLU A 328 39.78 0.40 -2.69
C GLU A 328 40.57 1.12 -1.59
N ARG A 329 41.85 1.44 -1.81
CA ARG A 329 42.69 2.19 -0.85
C ARG A 329 42.08 3.57 -0.52
N CYS A 330 41.61 4.31 -1.52
CA CYS A 330 40.88 5.56 -1.27
C CYS A 330 39.55 5.32 -0.55
N ARG A 331 38.78 4.31 -0.98
CA ARG A 331 37.47 3.99 -0.38
C ARG A 331 37.59 3.61 1.10
N GLU A 332 38.61 2.86 1.49
CA GLU A 332 38.92 2.54 2.88
C GLU A 332 39.32 3.79 3.67
N ALA A 333 40.24 4.60 3.16
CA ALA A 333 40.65 5.86 3.80
C ALA A 333 39.46 6.81 4.05
N LEU A 334 38.60 6.99 3.04
CA LEU A 334 37.36 7.77 3.16
C LEU A 334 36.39 7.18 4.17
N THR A 335 36.32 5.85 4.30
CA THR A 335 35.47 5.17 5.28
C THR A 335 35.94 5.42 6.71
N THR A 336 37.22 5.21 6.99
CA THR A 336 37.83 5.55 8.29
C THR A 336 37.55 7.01 8.64
N ARG A 337 37.75 7.92 7.67
CA ARG A 337 37.49 9.35 7.83
C ARG A 337 36.03 9.67 8.17
N GLN A 338 35.06 9.05 7.49
CA GLN A 338 33.63 9.23 7.79
C GLN A 338 33.25 8.69 9.18
N LYS A 339 33.83 7.56 9.62
CA LYS A 339 33.61 7.02 10.97
C LYS A 339 34.17 7.94 12.07
N LEU A 340 35.30 8.61 11.85
CA LEU A 340 35.79 9.64 12.78
C LEU A 340 34.85 10.85 12.86
N ILE A 341 34.21 11.24 11.76
CA ILE A 341 33.23 12.34 11.73
C ILE A 341 31.94 11.96 12.47
N SER A 342 31.53 10.68 12.51
CA SER A 342 30.38 10.28 13.33
C SER A 342 30.68 10.38 14.83
N GLN A 343 31.94 10.15 15.24
CA GLN A 343 32.40 10.34 16.63
C GLN A 343 32.50 11.81 17.07
N ASP A 344 33.12 12.68 16.25
CA ASP A 344 33.15 14.12 16.49
C ASP A 344 32.90 14.91 15.19
N TYR A 345 31.80 15.67 15.15
CA TYR A 345 31.41 16.45 13.98
C TYR A 345 32.48 17.48 13.54
N LYS A 346 33.38 17.89 14.45
CA LYS A 346 34.47 18.84 14.17
C LYS A 346 35.51 18.28 13.20
N VAL A 347 35.60 16.96 13.05
CA VAL A 347 36.47 16.30 12.06
C VAL A 347 36.05 16.65 10.61
N SER A 348 34.86 17.25 10.43
CA SER A 348 34.43 17.88 9.19
C SER A 348 34.50 19.42 9.27
N TYR A 349 35.51 20.02 8.62
CA TYR A 349 35.65 21.47 8.51
C TYR A 349 34.38 22.18 8.00
N SER A 350 33.79 21.66 6.90
CA SER A 350 32.65 22.30 6.22
C SER A 350 31.43 22.40 7.13
N LEU A 351 31.00 21.27 7.71
CA LEU A 351 29.94 21.19 8.73
C LEU A 351 30.22 22.06 9.96
N ALA A 352 31.41 21.93 10.56
CA ALA A 352 31.78 22.66 11.77
C ALA A 352 31.90 24.18 11.55
N ARG A 353 32.18 24.61 10.32
CA ARG A 353 32.13 26.02 9.90
C ARG A 353 30.69 26.48 9.68
N ALA A 354 29.93 25.77 8.84
CA ALA A 354 28.58 26.16 8.43
C ALA A 354 27.60 26.24 9.61
N CYS A 355 27.65 25.28 10.53
CA CYS A 355 26.73 25.20 11.67
C CYS A 355 27.17 25.98 12.92
N ARG A 356 28.38 26.57 12.94
CA ARG A 356 28.99 27.22 14.13
C ARG A 356 28.08 28.26 14.79
N ALA A 357 27.45 29.12 14.00
CA ALA A 357 26.58 30.19 14.51
C ALA A 357 25.26 29.62 15.04
N GLU A 358 24.68 28.64 14.35
CA GLU A 358 23.39 28.03 14.69
C GLU A 358 23.48 27.15 15.95
N LEU A 359 24.58 26.41 16.14
CA LEU A 359 24.85 25.65 17.38
C LEU A 359 24.84 26.56 18.62
N LYS A 360 25.50 27.73 18.53
CA LYS A 360 25.53 28.73 19.61
C LYS A 360 24.17 29.38 19.85
N LYS A 361 23.44 29.68 18.77
CA LYS A 361 22.11 30.32 18.79
C LYS A 361 21.03 29.41 19.39
N HIS A 362 21.00 28.13 19.01
CA HIS A 362 20.02 27.16 19.50
C HIS A 362 20.44 26.39 20.75
N HIS A 363 21.62 26.70 21.31
CA HIS A 363 22.17 26.12 22.56
C HIS A 363 22.44 24.61 22.49
N CYS A 364 22.85 24.10 21.32
CA CYS A 364 23.25 22.71 21.11
C CYS A 364 24.67 22.44 21.65
N SER A 365 24.85 22.56 22.97
CA SER A 365 26.16 22.47 23.64
C SER A 365 26.38 21.17 24.42
N ALA A 366 27.64 20.78 24.57
CA ALA A 366 28.11 19.48 25.09
C ALA A 366 27.98 19.26 26.62
N GLU A 367 27.22 20.11 27.33
CA GLU A 367 27.17 20.10 28.80
C GLU A 367 26.10 19.16 29.40
N THR A 368 25.25 18.55 28.56
CA THR A 368 24.27 17.55 29.03
C THR A 368 24.92 16.16 29.18
N PRO A 369 24.43 15.27 30.06
CA PRO A 369 25.02 13.94 30.27
C PRO A 369 25.09 13.06 29.02
N ARG A 370 24.21 13.30 28.02
CA ARG A 370 24.21 12.62 26.71
C ARG A 370 25.28 13.12 25.74
N ALA A 371 25.91 14.27 26.01
CA ALA A 371 26.77 14.98 25.06
C ALA A 371 28.26 15.00 25.45
N ARG A 372 28.71 13.99 26.22
CA ARG A 372 30.10 13.91 26.72
C ARG A 372 31.17 13.72 25.64
N GLU A 373 30.77 13.44 24.41
CA GLU A 373 31.59 13.52 23.19
C GLU A 373 30.73 14.24 22.13
N ALA A 374 31.35 15.01 21.23
CA ALA A 374 30.65 15.89 20.28
C ALA A 374 30.09 15.15 19.06
N ARG A 375 29.27 14.12 19.30
CA ARG A 375 28.75 13.18 18.29
C ARG A 375 27.89 13.88 17.23
N LEU A 376 28.02 13.41 15.99
CA LEU A 376 27.28 13.93 14.84
C LEU A 376 25.75 13.80 15.02
N SER A 377 25.28 12.65 15.52
CA SER A 377 23.84 12.39 15.73
C SER A 377 23.17 13.41 16.66
N TYR A 378 23.84 13.79 17.76
CA TYR A 378 23.33 14.82 18.67
C TYR A 378 23.20 16.19 17.97
N LEU A 379 24.18 16.57 17.14
CA LEU A 379 24.13 17.80 16.36
C LEU A 379 22.94 17.81 15.39
N LEU A 380 22.76 16.72 14.63
CA LEU A 380 21.68 16.58 13.66
C LEU A 380 20.32 16.74 14.34
N LEU A 381 20.04 15.91 15.35
CA LEU A 381 18.77 15.91 16.09
C LEU A 381 18.51 17.26 16.81
N CYS A 382 19.53 17.94 17.33
CA CYS A 382 19.35 19.21 18.03
C CYS A 382 18.95 20.37 17.10
N LEU A 383 19.60 20.47 15.93
CA LEU A 383 19.31 21.49 14.93
C LEU A 383 17.98 21.20 14.22
N GLU A 384 17.71 19.94 13.90
CA GLU A 384 16.43 19.45 13.37
C GLU A 384 15.23 19.77 14.27
N SER A 385 15.34 19.49 15.58
CA SER A 385 14.33 19.87 16.57
C SER A 385 14.05 21.38 16.56
N SER A 386 15.03 22.21 16.18
CA SER A 386 14.85 23.65 16.01
C SER A 386 14.12 24.00 14.70
N VAL A 387 14.44 23.31 13.60
CA VAL A 387 13.75 23.45 12.30
C VAL A 387 12.27 23.06 12.42
N HIS A 388 11.93 21.92 13.02
CA HIS A 388 10.52 21.51 13.21
C HIS A 388 9.73 22.46 14.13
N ARG A 389 10.40 23.17 15.05
CA ARG A 389 9.80 24.24 15.87
C ARG A 389 9.61 25.56 15.10
N GLY A 390 9.85 25.58 13.79
CA GLY A 390 9.72 26.76 12.93
C GLY A 390 10.84 27.79 13.11
N ARG A 391 11.98 27.40 13.71
CA ARG A 391 13.15 28.29 13.84
C ARG A 391 14.02 28.20 12.60
N THR A 392 14.63 29.31 12.20
CA THR A 392 15.52 29.34 11.04
C THR A 392 16.92 28.84 11.39
N VAL A 393 17.40 27.90 10.58
CA VAL A 393 18.80 27.46 10.46
C VAL A 393 19.35 28.02 9.14
N SER A 394 20.67 28.24 9.02
CA SER A 394 21.26 28.74 7.77
C SER A 394 21.18 27.68 6.66
N GLY A 395 20.97 28.10 5.41
CA GLY A 395 20.92 27.18 4.27
C GLY A 395 22.23 26.42 4.05
N GLU A 396 23.37 27.03 4.41
CA GLU A 396 24.68 26.38 4.40
C GLU A 396 24.77 25.23 5.42
N CYS A 397 24.35 25.47 6.68
CA CYS A 397 24.32 24.43 7.71
C CYS A 397 23.33 23.31 7.35
N GLN A 398 22.13 23.67 6.87
CA GLN A 398 21.13 22.69 6.44
C GLN A 398 21.63 21.85 5.25
N GLY A 399 22.36 22.44 4.31
CA GLY A 399 22.99 21.71 3.20
C GLY A 399 24.00 20.67 3.70
N GLU A 400 24.93 21.06 4.58
CA GLU A 400 25.88 20.13 5.17
C GLU A 400 25.18 19.03 5.99
N MET A 401 24.15 19.35 6.77
CA MET A 401 23.34 18.35 7.49
C MET A 401 22.71 17.31 6.55
N LEU A 402 22.17 17.74 5.40
CA LEU A 402 21.58 16.84 4.40
C LEU A 402 22.62 15.91 3.76
N ASP A 403 23.84 16.40 3.51
CA ASP A 403 24.91 15.57 2.95
C ASP A 403 25.37 14.50 3.96
N TYR A 404 25.46 14.83 5.26
CA TYR A 404 25.78 13.84 6.31
C TYR A 404 24.66 12.83 6.54
N ARG A 405 23.39 13.24 6.49
CA ARG A 405 22.24 12.33 6.52
C ARG A 405 22.26 11.36 5.34
N ARG A 406 22.59 11.83 4.12
CA ARG A 406 22.75 10.96 2.95
C ARG A 406 23.88 9.96 3.15
N MET A 407 25.04 10.37 3.69
CA MET A 407 26.15 9.47 3.98
C MET A 407 25.74 8.33 4.94
N LEU A 408 24.97 8.64 6.00
CA LEU A 408 24.43 7.64 6.93
C LEU A 408 23.46 6.64 6.26
N MET A 409 22.65 7.08 5.30
CA MET A 409 21.75 6.22 4.53
C MET A 409 22.42 5.48 3.36
N GLU A 410 23.54 5.97 2.84
CA GLU A 410 24.32 5.27 1.80
C GLU A 410 25.23 4.17 2.38
N ASP A 411 25.72 4.34 3.61
CA ASP A 411 26.72 3.48 4.25
C ASP A 411 26.38 3.15 5.71
N PHE A 412 25.84 1.96 5.92
CA PHE A 412 25.47 1.47 7.25
C PHE A 412 26.66 1.33 8.22
N SER A 413 27.90 1.23 7.71
CA SER A 413 29.09 1.09 8.55
C SER A 413 29.43 2.37 9.34
N LEU A 414 28.76 3.48 9.04
CA LEU A 414 28.92 4.75 9.76
C LEU A 414 28.12 4.80 11.08
N SER A 415 27.18 3.87 11.30
CA SER A 415 26.46 3.67 12.56
C SER A 415 26.98 2.43 13.28
N PRO A 416 27.78 2.60 14.36
CA PRO A 416 28.29 1.49 15.17
C PRO A 416 27.18 0.60 15.72
N GLU A 417 26.02 1.17 16.05
CA GLU A 417 24.86 0.46 16.59
C GLU A 417 24.32 -0.58 15.59
N ILE A 418 24.32 -0.28 14.28
CA ILE A 418 23.94 -1.26 13.24
C ILE A 418 25.01 -2.36 13.10
N VAL A 419 26.29 -1.98 13.06
CA VAL A 419 27.42 -2.92 12.91
C VAL A 419 27.53 -3.90 14.10
N LEU A 420 27.15 -3.44 15.29
CA LEU A 420 27.09 -4.23 16.51
C LEU A 420 25.83 -5.09 16.59
N HIS A 421 24.65 -4.48 16.51
CA HIS A 421 23.40 -5.16 16.86
C HIS A 421 22.73 -5.90 15.69
N CYS A 422 23.05 -5.59 14.44
CA CYS A 422 22.46 -6.24 13.25
C CYS A 422 23.38 -7.23 12.54
N ARG A 423 24.53 -7.60 13.14
CA ARG A 423 25.53 -8.44 12.47
C ARG A 423 24.96 -9.79 12.03
N GLY A 424 24.17 -10.43 12.89
CA GLY A 424 23.57 -11.73 12.61
C GLY A 424 22.61 -11.67 11.41
N GLU A 425 21.73 -10.67 11.37
CA GLU A 425 20.78 -10.43 10.28
C GLU A 425 21.47 -10.06 8.98
N ILE A 426 22.52 -9.23 9.04
CA ILE A 426 23.35 -8.89 7.88
C ILE A 426 23.98 -10.16 7.31
N GLU A 427 24.63 -11.00 8.12
CA GLU A 427 25.32 -12.21 7.63
C GLU A 427 24.36 -13.31 7.13
N SER A 428 23.16 -13.41 7.70
CA SER A 428 22.21 -14.50 7.41
C SER A 428 21.13 -14.18 6.37
N HIS A 429 20.65 -12.94 6.31
CA HIS A 429 19.52 -12.54 5.46
C HIS A 429 19.91 -11.59 4.32
N CYS A 430 20.99 -10.82 4.47
CA CYS A 430 21.47 -9.89 3.46
C CYS A 430 22.72 -10.43 2.77
N SER A 431 22.69 -10.64 1.46
CA SER A 431 23.77 -11.33 0.72
C SER A 431 25.02 -10.45 0.50
N GLY A 432 25.68 -10.07 1.59
CA GLY A 432 26.89 -9.23 1.64
C GLY A 432 26.60 -7.73 1.82
N LEU A 433 27.69 -6.95 1.92
CA LEU A 433 27.63 -5.49 2.04
C LEU A 433 27.26 -4.84 0.70
N HIS A 434 25.97 -4.57 0.49
CA HIS A 434 25.50 -3.83 -0.68
C HIS A 434 25.58 -2.31 -0.43
N ARG A 435 26.40 -1.64 -1.26
CA ARG A 435 26.64 -0.19 -1.26
C ARG A 435 25.39 0.61 -1.67
N LYS A 436 25.43 1.94 -1.48
CA LYS A 436 24.33 2.89 -1.78
C LYS A 436 23.02 2.56 -1.04
N GLY A 437 23.10 2.28 0.27
CA GLY A 437 21.93 2.08 1.14
C GLY A 437 21.19 0.74 0.99
N ARG A 438 21.57 -0.10 0.02
CA ARG A 438 20.92 -1.39 -0.24
C ARG A 438 20.92 -2.36 0.95
N THR A 439 21.99 -2.37 1.78
CA THR A 439 21.99 -3.17 3.02
C THR A 439 20.99 -2.64 4.05
N LEU A 440 20.84 -1.32 4.21
CA LEU A 440 19.83 -0.76 5.11
C LEU A 440 18.43 -1.13 4.66
N HIS A 441 18.13 -1.01 3.36
CA HIS A 441 16.88 -1.48 2.79
C HIS A 441 16.63 -2.99 2.96
N CYS A 442 17.67 -3.81 2.87
CA CYS A 442 17.57 -5.24 3.18
C CYS A 442 17.17 -5.45 4.66
N LEU A 443 17.80 -4.73 5.60
CA LEU A 443 17.42 -4.78 7.01
C LEU A 443 16.00 -4.24 7.24
N MET A 444 15.59 -3.17 6.56
CA MET A 444 14.21 -2.65 6.60
C MET A 444 13.19 -3.69 6.10
N ARG A 445 13.53 -4.44 5.06
CA ARG A 445 12.72 -5.56 4.54
C ARG A 445 12.60 -6.70 5.55
N VAL A 446 13.70 -7.09 6.19
CA VAL A 446 13.70 -8.12 7.25
C VAL A 446 12.86 -7.66 8.44
N GLY A 447 13.04 -6.41 8.89
CA GLY A 447 12.25 -5.81 9.98
C GLY A 447 10.77 -5.57 9.64
N ARG A 448 10.41 -5.48 8.35
CA ARG A 448 9.04 -5.49 7.82
C ARG A 448 8.46 -6.91 7.66
N GLY A 449 9.30 -7.93 7.69
CA GLY A 449 8.95 -9.34 7.54
C GLY A 449 8.42 -9.97 8.82
N ASP A 450 8.84 -11.21 9.07
CA ASP A 450 8.47 -11.95 10.28
C ASP A 450 9.15 -11.31 11.52
N PRO A 451 8.40 -10.89 12.57
CA PRO A 451 9.00 -10.36 13.79
C PRO A 451 9.90 -11.35 14.55
N ALA A 452 9.91 -12.64 14.21
CA ALA A 452 10.87 -13.62 14.70
C ALA A 452 12.23 -13.62 13.97
N ALA A 453 12.34 -12.94 12.81
CA ALA A 453 13.54 -12.94 11.96
C ALA A 453 14.57 -11.83 12.29
N MET A 454 14.27 -10.94 13.24
CA MET A 454 15.13 -9.80 13.61
C MET A 454 15.19 -9.61 15.13
N GLU A 455 16.38 -9.43 15.69
CA GLU A 455 16.54 -9.17 17.11
C GLU A 455 16.02 -7.77 17.47
N GLY A 456 15.34 -7.65 18.61
CA GLY A 456 14.81 -6.37 19.10
C GLY A 456 15.87 -5.27 19.30
N GLN A 457 17.15 -5.64 19.45
CA GLN A 457 18.27 -4.69 19.48
C GLN A 457 18.56 -4.13 18.07
N CYS A 458 18.62 -4.99 17.05
CA CYS A 458 18.81 -4.58 15.66
C CYS A 458 17.66 -3.68 15.18
N GLN A 459 16.40 -4.07 15.42
CA GLN A 459 15.23 -3.27 15.05
C GLN A 459 15.24 -1.89 15.71
N LYS A 460 15.72 -1.78 16.96
CA LYS A 460 15.87 -0.48 17.66
C LYS A 460 17.00 0.37 17.07
N ALA A 461 18.14 -0.23 16.76
CA ALA A 461 19.27 0.44 16.11
C ALA A 461 18.85 1.00 14.74
N LEU A 462 18.16 0.20 13.92
CA LEU A 462 17.61 0.61 12.63
C LEU A 462 16.60 1.76 12.76
N GLN A 463 15.70 1.71 13.74
CA GLN A 463 14.77 2.81 14.01
C GLN A 463 15.49 4.10 14.43
N THR A 464 16.57 3.98 15.21
CA THR A 464 17.39 5.15 15.61
C THR A 464 18.13 5.76 14.42
N LEU A 465 18.74 4.94 13.54
CA LEU A 465 19.40 5.41 12.33
C LEU A 465 18.42 6.15 11.40
N ILE A 466 17.21 5.61 11.19
CA ILE A 466 16.17 6.28 10.37
C ILE A 466 15.75 7.61 11.00
N GLN A 467 15.72 7.72 12.34
CA GLN A 467 15.44 8.97 13.04
C GLN A 467 16.60 9.99 12.93
N GLU A 468 17.86 9.56 12.91
CA GLU A 468 19.02 10.44 12.74
C GLU A 468 19.19 10.92 11.29
N ALA A 469 18.87 10.05 10.33
CA ALA A 469 18.91 10.36 8.91
C ALA A 469 17.71 11.21 8.44
N ASP A 470 16.51 10.97 8.99
CA ASP A 470 15.25 11.65 8.62
C ASP A 470 15.01 11.69 7.08
N PRO A 471 14.96 10.52 6.41
CA PRO A 471 14.60 10.45 4.99
C PRO A 471 13.12 10.81 4.72
N GLY A 472 12.28 10.90 5.75
CA GLY A 472 10.88 11.29 5.65
C GLY A 472 10.68 12.78 5.38
N ALA A 473 11.60 13.65 5.79
CA ALA A 473 11.58 15.06 5.42
C ALA A 473 12.15 15.34 4.02
N ASP A 474 13.07 14.52 3.52
CA ASP A 474 13.65 14.66 2.17
C ASP A 474 14.11 13.31 1.62
N TYR A 475 13.33 12.74 0.70
CA TYR A 475 13.62 11.45 0.06
C TYR A 475 14.99 11.38 -0.64
N ARG A 476 15.62 12.52 -0.97
CA ARG A 476 16.97 12.58 -1.59
C ARG A 476 18.11 12.21 -0.63
N ILE A 477 17.79 12.02 0.65
CA ILE A 477 18.67 11.42 1.66
C ILE A 477 18.79 9.91 1.39
N ASP A 478 17.70 9.28 0.93
CA ASP A 478 17.67 7.88 0.56
C ASP A 478 18.02 7.71 -0.93
N ARG A 479 19.29 7.41 -1.20
CA ARG A 479 19.78 7.20 -2.56
C ARG A 479 19.17 5.96 -3.23
N ALA A 480 18.86 4.91 -2.48
CA ALA A 480 18.31 3.68 -3.05
C ALA A 480 16.86 3.88 -3.50
N LEU A 481 16.05 4.57 -2.68
CA LEU A 481 14.71 5.01 -3.06
C LEU A 481 14.74 6.00 -4.23
N ASN A 482 15.63 7.00 -4.19
CA ASN A 482 15.74 8.01 -5.25
C ASN A 482 16.14 7.38 -6.60
N GLU A 483 17.18 6.53 -6.64
CA GLU A 483 17.60 5.81 -7.86
C GLU A 483 16.49 4.89 -8.40
N ALA A 484 15.67 4.26 -7.53
CA ALA A 484 14.57 3.38 -7.94
C ALA A 484 13.33 4.15 -8.44
N CYS A 485 13.01 5.30 -7.85
CA CYS A 485 11.76 6.05 -8.10
C CYS A 485 11.89 7.19 -9.13
N GLU A 486 13.08 7.52 -9.62
CA GLU A 486 13.33 8.63 -10.56
C GLU A 486 12.33 8.66 -11.75
N SER A 487 12.04 7.50 -12.37
CA SER A 487 11.08 7.39 -13.48
C SER A 487 9.65 7.75 -13.09
N VAL A 488 9.21 7.34 -11.90
CA VAL A 488 7.88 7.63 -11.33
C VAL A 488 7.78 9.11 -10.96
N ILE A 489 8.84 9.68 -10.39
CA ILE A 489 8.92 11.10 -10.04
C ILE A 489 8.78 11.98 -11.29
N GLN A 490 9.51 11.65 -12.36
CA GLN A 490 9.48 12.41 -13.62
C GLN A 490 8.14 12.30 -14.37
N THR A 491 7.40 11.19 -14.23
CA THR A 491 6.16 10.92 -14.99
C THR A 491 4.88 11.25 -14.24
N ALA A 492 4.86 11.09 -12.91
CA ALA A 492 3.69 11.30 -12.06
C ALA A 492 3.83 12.54 -11.15
N CYS A 493 4.96 12.69 -10.46
CA CYS A 493 5.16 13.72 -9.42
C CYS A 493 5.82 15.02 -9.90
N LYS A 494 5.99 15.21 -11.22
CA LYS A 494 6.67 16.35 -11.86
C LYS A 494 6.19 17.76 -11.44
N HIS A 495 4.98 17.87 -10.91
CA HIS A 495 4.39 19.13 -10.47
C HIS A 495 4.86 19.57 -9.06
N ILE A 496 5.50 18.68 -8.30
CA ILE A 496 6.03 18.94 -6.96
C ILE A 496 7.50 19.36 -7.07
N ARG A 497 7.97 20.22 -6.17
CA ARG A 497 9.36 20.69 -6.18
C ARG A 497 10.31 19.61 -5.64
N ASN A 498 11.46 19.43 -6.28
CA ASN A 498 12.48 18.48 -5.83
C ASN A 498 12.94 18.78 -4.40
N GLY A 499 12.86 17.77 -3.52
CA GLY A 499 13.17 17.88 -2.09
C GLY A 499 12.01 18.36 -1.21
N ASP A 500 10.79 18.48 -1.74
CA ASP A 500 9.60 18.71 -0.93
C ASP A 500 9.11 17.37 -0.31
N PRO A 501 8.82 17.30 1.01
CA PRO A 501 8.23 16.12 1.66
C PRO A 501 6.98 15.56 0.93
N MET A 502 6.24 16.40 0.20
CA MET A 502 5.06 15.97 -0.56
C MET A 502 5.39 14.97 -1.69
N ILE A 503 6.65 14.82 -2.10
CA ILE A 503 7.04 13.80 -3.10
C ILE A 503 6.79 12.38 -2.58
N LEU A 504 7.09 12.07 -1.31
CA LEU A 504 6.79 10.76 -0.73
C LEU A 504 5.27 10.50 -0.70
N SER A 505 4.47 11.53 -0.41
CA SER A 505 3.00 11.41 -0.47
C SER A 505 2.52 11.10 -1.89
N CYS A 506 3.07 11.77 -2.91
CA CYS A 506 2.73 11.54 -4.31
C CYS A 506 3.15 10.14 -4.80
N LEU A 507 4.35 9.66 -4.42
CA LEU A 507 4.78 8.30 -4.73
C LEU A 507 3.86 7.25 -4.10
N MET A 508 3.44 7.46 -2.84
CA MET A 508 2.47 6.59 -2.16
C MET A 508 1.06 6.65 -2.78
N GLU A 509 0.64 7.80 -3.32
CA GLU A 509 -0.63 7.92 -4.06
C GLU A 509 -0.60 7.20 -5.41
N HIS A 510 0.59 7.01 -5.99
CA HIS A 510 0.79 6.28 -7.24
C HIS A 510 1.17 4.81 -7.08
N LEU A 511 1.29 4.29 -5.85
CA LEU A 511 1.80 2.95 -5.51
C LEU A 511 1.20 1.81 -6.35
N TYR A 512 -0.11 1.82 -6.58
CA TYR A 512 -0.82 0.76 -7.32
C TYR A 512 -1.26 1.19 -8.73
N THR A 513 -0.71 2.29 -9.25
CA THR A 513 -0.96 2.76 -10.61
C THR A 513 0.01 2.14 -11.62
N ASP A 514 -0.36 2.13 -12.90
CA ASP A 514 0.46 1.69 -14.03
C ASP A 514 1.79 2.46 -14.20
N LYS A 515 1.93 3.59 -13.51
CA LYS A 515 3.13 4.42 -13.47
C LYS A 515 4.16 3.96 -12.44
N MET A 516 3.80 3.09 -11.51
CA MET A 516 4.73 2.58 -10.49
C MET A 516 5.63 1.48 -11.06
N VAL A 517 6.87 1.44 -10.57
CA VAL A 517 7.86 0.41 -10.91
C VAL A 517 8.11 -0.45 -9.68
N GLU A 518 8.16 -1.77 -9.86
CA GLU A 518 8.33 -2.77 -8.78
C GLU A 518 9.52 -2.47 -7.84
N ASP A 519 10.66 -2.01 -8.37
CA ASP A 519 11.80 -1.59 -7.55
C ASP A 519 11.47 -0.36 -6.68
N CYS A 520 10.76 0.64 -7.22
CA CYS A 520 10.33 1.82 -6.46
C CYS A 520 9.30 1.45 -5.39
N GLU A 521 8.29 0.64 -5.75
CA GLU A 521 7.27 0.12 -4.84
C GLU A 521 7.90 -0.58 -3.63
N ASN A 522 8.85 -1.49 -3.87
CA ASN A 522 9.54 -2.22 -2.81
C ASN A 522 10.34 -1.30 -1.88
N ARG A 523 11.14 -0.37 -2.42
CA ARG A 523 11.94 0.58 -1.61
C ARG A 523 11.06 1.55 -0.82
N LEU A 524 9.97 2.01 -1.42
CA LEU A 524 9.03 2.93 -0.80
C LEU A 524 8.29 2.26 0.36
N LEU A 525 7.86 1.00 0.21
CA LEU A 525 7.22 0.23 1.27
C LEU A 525 8.18 -0.15 2.41
N GLU A 526 9.43 -0.51 2.08
CA GLU A 526 10.49 -0.76 3.08
C GLU A 526 10.69 0.46 4.00
N LEU A 527 10.70 1.68 3.44
CA LEU A 527 10.85 2.91 4.20
C LEU A 527 9.55 3.34 4.92
N GLN A 528 8.41 3.25 4.22
CA GLN A 528 7.09 3.65 4.73
C GLN A 528 6.73 2.92 6.03
N TYR A 529 7.12 1.65 6.17
CA TYR A 529 6.92 0.86 7.39
C TYR A 529 7.46 1.54 8.66
N PHE A 530 8.64 2.17 8.58
CA PHE A 530 9.26 2.87 9.71
C PHE A 530 8.67 4.27 9.91
N ILE A 531 8.48 5.03 8.82
CA ILE A 531 7.85 6.37 8.85
C ILE A 531 6.44 6.30 9.43
N ALA A 532 5.64 5.31 9.01
CA ALA A 532 4.27 5.15 9.48
C ALA A 532 4.20 4.83 10.99
N ARG A 533 5.22 4.21 11.57
CA ARG A 533 5.21 3.74 12.98
C ARG A 533 5.65 4.79 13.99
N ASP A 534 6.53 5.72 13.60
CA ASP A 534 6.82 6.92 14.40
C ASP A 534 6.30 8.18 13.70
N TRP A 535 5.20 8.73 14.25
CA TRP A 535 4.56 9.96 13.78
C TRP A 535 5.47 11.20 13.74
N LYS A 536 6.67 11.16 14.35
CA LYS A 536 7.70 12.19 14.22
C LYS A 536 8.38 12.21 12.85
N LEU A 537 8.47 11.05 12.18
CA LEU A 537 9.16 10.85 10.90
C LEU A 537 8.30 11.28 9.70
N ASP A 538 6.98 11.37 9.86
CA ASP A 538 6.13 12.02 8.87
C ASP A 538 6.11 13.54 9.12
N ALA A 539 6.90 14.25 8.33
CA ALA A 539 7.10 15.69 8.47
C ALA A 539 5.81 16.52 8.31
N VAL A 540 4.82 16.04 7.55
CA VAL A 540 3.56 16.75 7.30
C VAL A 540 2.59 16.55 8.48
N LEU A 541 2.39 15.29 8.87
CA LEU A 541 1.61 14.90 10.04
C LEU A 541 2.13 15.58 11.30
N PHE A 542 3.44 15.51 11.56
CA PHE A 542 4.04 16.14 12.74
C PHE A 542 3.74 17.65 12.75
N LYS A 543 4.03 18.36 11.65
CA LYS A 543 3.82 19.81 11.51
C LYS A 543 2.36 20.23 11.67
N LYS A 544 1.39 19.43 11.21
CA LYS A 544 -0.05 19.72 11.31
C LYS A 544 -0.66 19.30 12.65
N CYS A 545 -0.17 18.21 13.26
CA CYS A 545 -0.76 17.63 14.47
C CYS A 545 -0.04 17.97 15.78
N GLN A 546 1.18 18.52 15.78
CA GLN A 546 1.95 18.77 17.02
C GLN A 546 1.16 19.54 18.09
N GLY A 547 0.44 20.60 17.71
CA GLY A 547 -0.37 21.39 18.64
C GLY A 547 -1.55 20.62 19.24
N ASP A 548 -2.16 19.71 18.48
CA ASP A 548 -3.23 18.83 18.96
C ASP A 548 -2.67 17.69 19.82
N ALA A 549 -1.52 17.12 19.45
CA ALA A 549 -0.83 16.07 20.21
C ALA A 549 -0.42 16.57 21.60
N SER A 550 0.16 17.76 21.73
CA SER A 550 0.49 18.33 23.04
C SER A 550 -0.76 18.68 23.87
N ARG A 551 -1.84 19.11 23.21
CA ARG A 551 -3.10 19.52 23.88
C ARG A 551 -3.99 18.37 24.34
N LEU A 552 -3.99 17.25 23.60
CA LEU A 552 -4.93 16.13 23.77
C LEU A 552 -4.24 14.82 24.19
N CYS A 553 -2.99 14.63 23.75
CA CYS A 553 -2.19 13.42 23.98
C CYS A 553 -0.99 13.67 24.91
N HIS A 554 -0.90 14.87 25.51
CA HIS A 554 0.10 15.28 26.50
C HIS A 554 1.57 15.10 26.08
N THR A 555 1.89 15.21 24.78
CA THR A 555 3.26 15.09 24.28
C THR A 555 4.13 16.31 24.61
N VAL A 556 5.30 16.09 25.21
CA VAL A 556 6.17 17.15 25.75
C VAL A 556 7.04 17.82 24.67
N GLY A 557 7.44 17.10 23.63
CA GLY A 557 8.19 17.64 22.49
C GLY A 557 8.73 16.58 21.53
N TRP A 558 9.44 17.01 20.49
CA TRP A 558 10.01 16.13 19.45
C TRP A 558 11.17 15.25 19.98
N ASN A 559 12.04 15.80 20.85
CA ASN A 559 13.24 15.11 21.39
C ASN A 559 13.04 14.51 22.82
N GLU A 560 11.85 14.61 23.40
CA GLU A 560 11.57 14.16 24.77
C GLU A 560 10.50 13.06 24.75
N THR A 561 10.89 11.89 24.24
CA THR A 561 10.22 10.63 24.58
C THR A 561 10.68 10.19 25.96
N THR A 562 9.85 10.43 26.97
CA THR A 562 9.85 9.61 28.19
C THR A 562 9.76 8.14 27.75
N GLU A 563 10.53 7.24 28.36
CA GLU A 563 10.59 5.80 28.02
C GLU A 563 9.27 5.04 28.31
N LEU A 564 8.18 5.76 28.62
CA LEU A 564 6.90 5.27 29.12
C LEU A 564 5.79 5.14 28.06
N MET A 565 6.00 5.61 26.81
CA MET A 565 5.00 5.49 25.74
C MET A 565 5.49 4.61 24.57
N PRO A 566 4.73 3.56 24.17
CA PRO A 566 5.06 2.73 23.02
C PRO A 566 5.07 3.51 21.68
N PRO A 567 5.84 3.03 20.68
CA PRO A 567 5.69 3.48 19.30
C PRO A 567 4.24 3.43 18.82
N GLY A 568 3.80 4.41 18.03
CA GLY A 568 2.42 4.52 17.55
C GLY A 568 1.38 5.05 18.56
N ALA A 569 1.64 5.06 19.88
CA ALA A 569 0.64 5.44 20.89
C ALA A 569 0.04 6.84 20.70
N VAL A 570 0.85 7.81 20.24
CA VAL A 570 0.40 9.18 19.94
C VAL A 570 -0.55 9.20 18.74
N PHE A 571 -0.25 8.44 17.69
CA PHE A 571 -1.16 8.32 16.54
C PHE A 571 -2.49 7.69 16.93
N SER A 572 -2.47 6.61 17.72
CA SER A 572 -3.68 5.97 18.26
C SER A 572 -4.47 6.88 19.21
N CYS A 573 -3.85 7.90 19.82
CA CYS A 573 -4.55 8.96 20.52
C CYS A 573 -5.20 9.96 19.54
N LEU A 574 -4.45 10.48 18.57
CA LEU A 574 -4.96 11.41 17.56
C LEU A 574 -6.16 10.80 16.80
N TYR A 575 -6.06 9.55 16.36
CA TYR A 575 -7.15 8.80 15.71
C TYR A 575 -8.44 8.78 16.55
N ARG A 576 -8.35 8.44 17.83
CA ARG A 576 -9.50 8.44 18.75
C ARG A 576 -10.14 9.83 18.94
N HIS A 577 -9.43 10.91 18.64
CA HIS A 577 -9.95 12.28 18.65
C HIS A 577 -10.41 12.79 17.26
N ALA A 578 -10.08 12.09 16.17
CA ALA A 578 -10.56 12.39 14.82
C ALA A 578 -12.05 12.05 14.60
N ASN A 579 -12.51 10.97 15.25
CA ASN A 579 -13.84 10.37 15.04
C ASN A 579 -14.89 10.72 16.13
N ARG A 580 -14.61 11.64 17.05
CA ARG A 580 -15.56 12.02 18.12
C ARG A 580 -16.73 12.88 17.63
N SER A 581 -17.94 12.58 18.10
CA SER A 581 -19.11 13.47 17.96
C SER A 581 -18.91 14.78 18.75
N VAL A 582 -19.79 15.77 18.53
CA VAL A 582 -19.72 17.07 19.24
C VAL A 582 -19.88 16.86 20.75
N ASP A 583 -20.73 15.91 21.14
CA ASP A 583 -21.10 15.61 22.53
C ASP A 583 -20.03 14.82 23.29
N GLN A 584 -19.05 14.24 22.60
CA GLN A 584 -17.96 13.41 23.17
C GLN A 584 -16.69 14.21 23.52
N GLY A 585 -16.73 15.55 23.41
CA GLY A 585 -15.68 16.44 23.90
C GLY A 585 -14.68 16.95 22.84
N ARG A 586 -13.45 17.28 23.28
CA ARG A 586 -12.48 18.04 22.46
C ARG A 586 -12.01 17.24 21.23
N ARG A 587 -12.06 17.89 20.06
CA ARG A 587 -11.72 17.37 18.73
C ARG A 587 -10.32 17.83 18.26
N LEU A 588 -9.79 17.16 17.24
CA LEU A 588 -8.64 17.65 16.45
C LEU A 588 -8.97 18.95 15.68
N SER A 589 -7.93 19.68 15.29
CA SER A 589 -8.02 20.69 14.23
C SER A 589 -8.34 20.06 12.87
N ARG A 590 -8.88 20.86 11.93
CA ARG A 590 -9.22 20.41 10.57
C ARG A 590 -7.99 19.84 9.87
N ASP A 591 -6.89 20.57 9.89
CA ASP A 591 -5.63 20.18 9.26
C ASP A 591 -5.08 18.86 9.84
N CYS A 592 -5.03 18.71 11.18
CA CYS A 592 -4.56 17.47 11.78
C CYS A 592 -5.49 16.29 11.46
N LYS A 593 -6.82 16.50 11.42
CA LYS A 593 -7.75 15.43 11.04
C LYS A 593 -7.48 14.89 9.64
N VAL A 594 -7.22 15.78 8.67
CA VAL A 594 -6.90 15.40 7.28
C VAL A 594 -5.62 14.55 7.23
N GLU A 595 -4.56 14.95 7.93
CA GLU A 595 -3.31 14.16 7.96
C GLU A 595 -3.47 12.81 8.65
N VAL A 596 -4.25 12.73 9.73
CA VAL A 596 -4.57 11.44 10.37
C VAL A 596 -5.34 10.53 9.40
N GLN A 597 -6.28 11.07 8.62
CA GLN A 597 -7.01 10.31 7.59
C GLN A 597 -6.10 9.89 6.41
N ARG A 598 -5.16 10.74 5.96
CA ARG A 598 -4.13 10.37 4.97
C ARG A 598 -3.31 9.17 5.45
N ILE A 599 -2.87 9.18 6.71
CA ILE A 599 -2.04 8.11 7.27
C ILE A 599 -2.83 6.81 7.46
N LEU A 600 -4.11 6.88 7.85
CA LEU A 600 -4.97 5.69 7.86
C LEU A 600 -5.08 5.08 6.46
N ARG A 601 -5.34 5.91 5.43
CA ARG A 601 -5.36 5.49 4.03
C ARG A 601 -4.03 4.85 3.62
N GLN A 602 -2.89 5.47 3.93
CA GLN A 602 -1.57 4.92 3.62
C GLN A 602 -1.21 3.64 4.40
N ARG A 603 -1.72 3.46 5.62
CA ARG A 603 -1.48 2.24 6.42
C ARG A 603 -2.36 1.08 5.97
N ALA A 604 -3.60 1.34 5.53
CA ALA A 604 -4.45 0.31 4.93
C ALA A 604 -3.79 -0.34 3.69
N LEU A 605 -2.86 0.36 3.04
CA LEU A 605 -2.09 -0.13 1.88
C LEU A 605 -0.82 -0.95 2.23
N ASP A 606 -0.40 -1.05 3.50
CA ASP A 606 0.81 -1.81 3.94
C ASP A 606 0.48 -3.00 4.87
N VAL A 607 -0.78 -3.18 5.24
CA VAL A 607 -1.21 -4.18 6.22
C VAL A 607 -1.53 -5.52 5.53
N LYS A 608 -0.71 -6.55 5.82
CA LYS A 608 -0.95 -7.94 5.38
C LYS A 608 -2.12 -8.65 6.07
N LEU A 609 -2.61 -8.13 7.19
CA LEU A 609 -3.85 -8.57 7.84
C LEU A 609 -4.26 -7.52 8.89
N ASP A 610 -5.52 -7.06 8.87
CA ASP A 610 -6.00 -6.05 9.81
C ASP A 610 -5.78 -6.48 11.29
N PRO A 611 -5.31 -5.60 12.20
CA PRO A 611 -5.03 -5.98 13.58
C PRO A 611 -6.24 -6.51 14.37
N GLU A 612 -7.47 -6.10 14.05
CA GLU A 612 -8.67 -6.63 14.67
C GLU A 612 -8.99 -8.04 14.15
N LEU A 613 -8.78 -8.30 12.85
CA LEU A 613 -8.83 -9.65 12.28
C LEU A 613 -7.72 -10.54 12.86
N GLN A 614 -6.49 -10.06 12.98
CA GLN A 614 -5.39 -10.80 13.60
C GLN A 614 -5.65 -11.11 15.09
N THR A 615 -6.40 -10.26 15.80
CA THR A 615 -6.73 -10.50 17.20
C THR A 615 -7.89 -11.49 17.38
N HIS A 616 -8.92 -11.42 16.53
CA HIS A 616 -10.19 -12.15 16.74
C HIS A 616 -10.45 -13.31 15.77
N CYS A 617 -9.81 -13.31 14.59
CA CYS A 617 -10.11 -14.24 13.49
C CYS A 617 -9.01 -15.25 13.16
N MET A 618 -7.83 -15.23 13.80
CA MET A 618 -6.71 -16.13 13.45
C MET A 618 -7.07 -17.63 13.44
N THR A 619 -7.93 -18.07 14.37
CA THR A 619 -8.41 -19.47 14.41
C THR A 619 -9.28 -19.82 13.20
N ASP A 620 -10.14 -18.90 12.77
CA ASP A 620 -11.03 -19.10 11.62
C ASP A 620 -10.28 -18.95 10.29
N LEU A 621 -9.33 -18.01 10.20
CA LEU A 621 -8.41 -17.87 9.06
C LEU A 621 -7.61 -19.15 8.81
N GLY A 622 -6.99 -19.71 9.87
CA GLY A 622 -6.26 -20.97 9.77
C GLY A 622 -7.12 -22.20 9.44
N LYS A 623 -8.45 -22.11 9.63
CA LYS A 623 -9.40 -23.20 9.38
C LYS A 623 -10.06 -23.13 8.01
N TRP A 624 -10.41 -21.93 7.54
CA TRP A 624 -11.20 -21.71 6.33
C TRP A 624 -10.42 -21.04 5.20
N CYS A 625 -9.37 -20.28 5.51
CA CYS A 625 -8.71 -19.34 4.59
C CYS A 625 -7.21 -19.60 4.40
N SER A 626 -6.75 -20.81 4.72
CA SER A 626 -5.32 -21.19 4.66
C SER A 626 -4.64 -21.10 3.29
N GLU A 627 -5.42 -20.97 2.20
CA GLU A 627 -4.93 -20.86 0.82
C GLU A 627 -5.06 -19.43 0.22
N LYS A 628 -5.78 -18.50 0.89
CA LYS A 628 -5.99 -17.10 0.48
C LYS A 628 -5.18 -16.18 1.40
N ILE A 629 -3.96 -15.79 0.99
CA ILE A 629 -2.95 -15.15 1.85
C ILE A 629 -2.31 -13.88 1.22
N ASP A 630 -2.89 -13.35 0.15
CA ASP A 630 -2.49 -12.04 -0.38
C ASP A 630 -3.36 -10.94 0.25
N PRO A 631 -2.79 -9.73 0.50
CA PRO A 631 -3.49 -8.67 1.24
C PRO A 631 -4.89 -8.34 0.70
N GLY A 632 -5.90 -8.51 1.56
CA GLY A 632 -7.31 -8.24 1.27
C GLY A 632 -8.12 -9.51 1.01
N GLN A 633 -7.49 -10.59 0.53
CA GLN A 633 -8.17 -11.88 0.30
C GLN A 633 -8.60 -12.54 1.63
N GLU A 634 -7.96 -12.19 2.75
CA GLU A 634 -8.29 -12.72 4.07
C GLU A 634 -9.68 -12.26 4.53
N LEU A 635 -10.00 -10.97 4.32
CA LEU A 635 -11.32 -10.42 4.64
C LEU A 635 -12.39 -10.96 3.69
N GLU A 636 -12.12 -11.00 2.38
CA GLU A 636 -13.00 -11.63 1.37
C GLU A 636 -13.34 -13.09 1.75
N CYS A 637 -12.34 -13.87 2.17
CA CYS A 637 -12.54 -15.25 2.60
C CYS A 637 -13.37 -15.38 3.89
N LEU A 638 -13.14 -14.51 4.87
CA LEU A 638 -13.95 -14.48 6.09
C LEU A 638 -15.39 -14.02 5.79
N GLN A 639 -15.57 -13.09 4.84
CA GLN A 639 -16.89 -12.67 4.35
C GLN A 639 -17.62 -13.81 3.63
N ASP A 640 -16.93 -14.62 2.83
CA ASP A 640 -17.47 -15.86 2.23
C ASP A 640 -18.00 -16.79 3.33
N HIS A 641 -17.21 -17.04 4.37
CA HIS A 641 -17.51 -17.97 5.48
C HIS A 641 -18.24 -17.36 6.69
N LEU A 642 -18.80 -16.16 6.59
CA LEU A 642 -19.41 -15.40 7.70
C LEU A 642 -20.39 -16.20 8.59
N GLU A 643 -21.15 -17.15 8.01
CA GLU A 643 -22.10 -17.98 8.79
C GLU A 643 -21.42 -19.08 9.61
N ASP A 644 -20.18 -19.45 9.26
CA ASP A 644 -19.35 -20.50 9.87
C ASP A 644 -18.37 -19.97 10.93
N LEU A 645 -18.12 -18.65 10.96
CA LEU A 645 -17.16 -17.99 11.87
C LEU A 645 -17.60 -18.02 13.34
N VAL A 646 -16.64 -18.03 14.26
CA VAL A 646 -16.89 -17.82 15.70
C VAL A 646 -17.45 -16.41 15.94
N SER A 647 -18.32 -16.23 16.94
CA SER A 647 -19.05 -14.97 17.20
C SER A 647 -18.17 -13.73 17.16
N ASN A 648 -17.01 -13.76 17.84
CA ASN A 648 -16.15 -12.59 17.97
C ASN A 648 -15.53 -12.21 16.62
N CYS A 649 -15.08 -13.20 15.83
CA CYS A 649 -14.59 -12.96 14.49
C CYS A 649 -15.72 -12.47 13.56
N ARG A 650 -16.90 -13.07 13.65
CA ARG A 650 -18.09 -12.70 12.88
C ARG A 650 -18.53 -11.26 13.11
N ASP A 651 -18.46 -10.79 14.36
CA ASP A 651 -18.80 -9.41 14.71
C ASP A 651 -17.74 -8.44 14.16
N THR A 652 -16.43 -8.73 14.31
CA THR A 652 -15.34 -7.93 13.70
C THR A 652 -15.43 -7.85 12.18
N VAL A 653 -15.59 -8.98 11.49
CA VAL A 653 -15.76 -9.05 10.03
C VAL A 653 -17.02 -8.29 9.62
N GLY A 654 -18.10 -8.39 10.39
CA GLY A 654 -19.34 -7.67 10.14
C GLY A 654 -19.18 -6.15 10.25
N ASP A 655 -18.44 -5.65 11.24
CA ASP A 655 -18.22 -4.22 11.43
C ASP A 655 -17.24 -3.64 10.38
N LEU A 656 -16.24 -4.41 9.94
CA LEU A 656 -15.39 -4.06 8.78
C LEU A 656 -16.18 -4.03 7.47
N THR A 657 -17.03 -5.04 7.22
CA THR A 657 -17.91 -5.09 6.03
C THR A 657 -18.92 -3.94 6.03
N GLU A 658 -19.40 -3.52 7.21
CA GLU A 658 -20.25 -2.34 7.34
C GLU A 658 -19.51 -1.06 6.90
N LEU A 659 -18.23 -0.92 7.27
CA LEU A 659 -17.39 0.22 6.89
C LEU A 659 -17.10 0.26 5.38
N GLU A 660 -16.80 -0.88 4.76
CA GLU A 660 -16.66 -1.01 3.30
C GLU A 660 -17.95 -0.61 2.56
N SER A 661 -19.12 -0.88 3.15
CA SER A 661 -20.40 -0.49 2.57
C SER A 661 -20.73 1.00 2.69
N GLU A 662 -20.12 1.71 3.66
CA GLU A 662 -20.18 3.16 3.75
C GLU A 662 -19.25 3.81 2.71
N ASN A 663 -18.04 3.28 2.55
CA ASN A 663 -17.04 3.78 1.61
C ASN A 663 -16.35 2.64 0.85
N ILE A 664 -16.81 2.39 -0.38
CA ILE A 664 -16.30 1.28 -1.21
C ILE A 664 -14.87 1.52 -1.71
N GLN A 665 -14.33 2.74 -1.56
CA GLN A 665 -12.93 3.04 -1.87
C GLN A 665 -11.92 2.33 -0.97
N ILE A 666 -12.38 1.71 0.12
CA ILE A 666 -11.57 0.83 0.98
C ILE A 666 -11.21 -0.47 0.21
N GLU A 667 -12.09 -0.96 -0.66
CA GLU A 667 -11.93 -2.22 -1.37
C GLU A 667 -11.14 -2.01 -2.68
N ALA A 668 -9.82 -1.99 -2.56
CA ALA A 668 -8.90 -1.57 -3.62
C ALA A 668 -8.92 -2.48 -4.87
N LEU A 669 -9.20 -3.78 -4.73
CA LEU A 669 -9.23 -4.71 -5.87
C LEU A 669 -10.49 -4.44 -6.72
N LEU A 670 -11.63 -4.24 -6.08
CA LEU A 670 -12.87 -3.84 -6.75
C LEU A 670 -12.72 -2.49 -7.46
N MET A 671 -12.19 -1.48 -6.77
CA MET A 671 -11.98 -0.15 -7.34
C MET A 671 -11.09 -0.21 -8.60
N ARG A 672 -9.95 -0.91 -8.53
CA ARG A 672 -9.05 -1.11 -9.69
C ARG A 672 -9.74 -1.81 -10.85
N ALA A 673 -10.61 -2.79 -10.58
CA ALA A 673 -11.38 -3.46 -11.63
C ALA A 673 -12.43 -2.52 -12.25
N CYS A 674 -13.05 -1.67 -11.44
CA CYS A 674 -14.20 -0.83 -11.80
C CYS A 674 -13.85 0.55 -12.36
N GLU A 675 -12.58 0.98 -12.30
CA GLU A 675 -12.08 2.27 -12.79
C GLU A 675 -12.70 2.76 -14.13
N PRO A 676 -12.85 1.95 -15.20
CA PRO A 676 -13.43 2.42 -16.46
C PRO A 676 -14.91 2.83 -16.34
N VAL A 677 -15.67 2.16 -15.47
CA VAL A 677 -17.08 2.47 -15.19
C VAL A 677 -17.18 3.68 -14.28
N ILE A 678 -16.30 3.77 -13.27
CA ILE A 678 -16.26 4.89 -12.32
C ILE A 678 -16.01 6.20 -13.08
N HIS A 679 -14.96 6.25 -13.90
CA HIS A 679 -14.62 7.45 -14.69
C HIS A 679 -15.70 7.81 -15.73
N THR A 680 -16.40 6.82 -16.31
CA THR A 680 -17.38 7.08 -17.38
C THR A 680 -18.77 7.46 -16.83
N TYR A 681 -19.22 6.82 -15.76
CA TYR A 681 -20.61 6.90 -15.28
C TYR A 681 -20.76 7.44 -13.85
N CYS A 682 -19.73 7.36 -13.02
CA CYS A 682 -19.81 7.69 -11.58
C CYS A 682 -18.85 8.82 -11.16
N HIS A 683 -18.25 9.55 -12.10
CA HIS A 683 -17.23 10.57 -11.82
C HIS A 683 -17.69 11.66 -10.82
N GLU A 684 -18.90 12.21 -11.00
CA GLU A 684 -19.49 13.20 -10.09
C GLU A 684 -19.66 12.67 -8.65
N ILE A 685 -19.79 11.36 -8.49
CA ILE A 685 -19.92 10.71 -7.17
C ILE A 685 -18.52 10.46 -6.59
N SER A 686 -17.57 10.01 -7.42
CA SER A 686 -16.19 9.73 -7.01
C SER A 686 -15.41 10.99 -6.57
N ASP A 687 -15.70 12.16 -7.15
CA ASP A 687 -15.07 13.43 -6.78
C ASP A 687 -15.57 14.00 -5.43
N ASN A 688 -16.73 13.53 -4.95
CA ASN A 688 -17.29 13.94 -3.67
C ASN A 688 -16.65 13.14 -2.52
N GLN A 689 -15.87 13.83 -1.68
CA GLN A 689 -15.04 13.26 -0.60
C GLN A 689 -15.80 12.59 0.57
N GLN A 690 -17.09 12.27 0.39
CA GLN A 690 -17.93 11.62 1.39
C GLN A 690 -18.87 10.64 0.68
N ASP A 691 -18.29 9.57 0.11
CA ASP A 691 -19.07 8.41 -0.30
C ASP A 691 -19.87 7.90 0.91
N SER A 692 -21.17 7.72 0.69
CA SER A 692 -22.16 7.29 1.70
C SER A 692 -22.92 6.07 1.16
N GLY A 693 -22.17 5.15 0.54
CA GLY A 693 -22.69 4.08 -0.31
C GLY A 693 -23.27 4.57 -1.65
N ASP A 694 -22.88 5.75 -2.12
CA ASP A 694 -23.33 6.32 -3.40
C ASP A 694 -22.58 5.70 -4.59
N LEU A 695 -21.28 5.48 -4.44
CA LEU A 695 -20.46 4.91 -5.51
C LEU A 695 -20.85 3.46 -5.82
N MET A 696 -21.10 2.66 -4.78
CA MET A 696 -21.54 1.27 -4.95
C MET A 696 -22.91 1.17 -5.63
N GLU A 697 -23.87 2.04 -5.29
CA GLU A 697 -25.17 2.08 -5.99
C GLU A 697 -24.98 2.44 -7.47
N CYS A 698 -24.09 3.39 -7.80
CA CYS A 698 -23.77 3.72 -9.18
C CYS A 698 -23.15 2.56 -9.96
N LEU A 699 -22.26 1.77 -9.32
CA LEU A 699 -21.68 0.56 -9.90
C LEU A 699 -22.74 -0.52 -10.17
N VAL A 700 -23.66 -0.76 -9.23
CA VAL A 700 -24.79 -1.70 -9.42
C VAL A 700 -25.70 -1.25 -10.56
N GLN A 701 -26.07 0.03 -10.61
CA GLN A 701 -26.91 0.58 -11.68
C GLN A 701 -26.26 0.48 -13.08
N ASN A 702 -24.92 0.45 -13.15
CA ASN A 702 -24.15 0.37 -14.40
C ASN A 702 -23.47 -0.99 -14.65
N LYS A 703 -23.83 -2.04 -13.89
CA LYS A 703 -23.35 -3.44 -13.98
C LYS A 703 -23.47 -4.12 -15.36
N HIS A 704 -24.14 -3.48 -16.32
CA HIS A 704 -24.36 -4.01 -17.66
C HIS A 704 -24.01 -3.03 -18.79
N GLN A 705 -23.23 -1.99 -18.49
CA GLN A 705 -22.63 -1.10 -19.51
C GLN A 705 -21.46 -1.80 -20.20
N LYS A 706 -21.00 -1.26 -21.35
CA LYS A 706 -19.92 -1.88 -22.15
C LYS A 706 -18.56 -1.77 -21.45
N GLU A 707 -18.39 -0.75 -20.63
CA GLU A 707 -17.19 -0.38 -19.88
C GLU A 707 -17.02 -1.27 -18.63
N MET A 708 -18.09 -1.99 -18.24
CA MET A 708 -18.10 -2.96 -17.16
C MET A 708 -17.41 -4.25 -17.60
N ASN A 709 -16.13 -4.38 -17.25
CA ASN A 709 -15.36 -5.61 -17.52
C ASN A 709 -15.76 -6.76 -16.58
N ASP A 710 -15.42 -7.99 -16.96
CA ASP A 710 -15.79 -9.20 -16.22
C ASP A 710 -15.31 -9.19 -14.76
N LYS A 711 -14.14 -8.58 -14.48
CA LYS A 711 -13.59 -8.50 -13.12
C LYS A 711 -14.44 -7.61 -12.21
N CYS A 712 -14.79 -6.41 -12.68
CA CYS A 712 -15.68 -5.51 -11.92
C CYS A 712 -17.09 -6.10 -11.82
N ALA A 713 -17.62 -6.71 -12.89
CA ALA A 713 -18.93 -7.35 -12.85
C ALA A 713 -18.98 -8.47 -11.78
N VAL A 714 -17.93 -9.29 -11.70
CA VAL A 714 -17.79 -10.34 -10.67
C VAL A 714 -17.67 -9.72 -9.28
N GLY A 715 -16.77 -8.74 -9.07
CA GLY A 715 -16.58 -8.09 -7.78
C GLY A 715 -17.83 -7.36 -7.26
N VAL A 716 -18.51 -6.60 -8.12
CA VAL A 716 -19.80 -5.95 -7.80
C VAL A 716 -20.84 -6.99 -7.38
N THR A 717 -20.90 -8.12 -8.09
CA THR A 717 -21.83 -9.21 -7.75
C THR A 717 -21.46 -9.92 -6.44
N HIS A 718 -20.16 -10.10 -6.18
CA HIS A 718 -19.66 -10.66 -4.93
C HIS A 718 -20.07 -9.76 -3.74
N PHE A 719 -19.89 -8.44 -3.86
CA PHE A 719 -20.34 -7.50 -2.83
C PHE A 719 -21.86 -7.57 -2.61
N GLN A 720 -22.67 -7.62 -3.67
CA GLN A 720 -24.13 -7.83 -3.54
C GLN A 720 -24.49 -9.16 -2.83
N LEU A 721 -23.70 -10.22 -3.00
CA LEU A 721 -23.86 -11.51 -2.31
C LEU A 721 -23.37 -11.51 -0.86
N ILE A 722 -22.45 -10.62 -0.48
CA ILE A 722 -22.14 -10.35 0.92
C ILE A 722 -23.32 -9.59 1.56
N GLN A 723 -23.82 -8.55 0.89
CA GLN A 723 -24.89 -7.70 1.41
C GLN A 723 -26.16 -8.45 1.81
N ILE A 724 -26.50 -9.59 1.18
CA ILE A 724 -27.69 -10.35 1.57
C ILE A 724 -27.60 -10.97 2.97
N LYS A 725 -26.38 -11.16 3.51
CA LYS A 725 -26.11 -11.87 4.78
C LYS A 725 -26.50 -11.08 6.03
N ASP A 726 -26.35 -9.75 6.04
CA ASP A 726 -26.80 -8.86 7.13
C ASP A 726 -27.27 -7.52 6.52
N PHE A 727 -28.44 -7.01 6.95
CA PHE A 727 -28.98 -5.75 6.43
C PHE A 727 -28.08 -4.53 6.71
N ARG A 728 -27.18 -4.63 7.69
CA ARG A 728 -26.18 -3.61 8.01
C ARG A 728 -25.18 -3.37 6.88
N PHE A 729 -24.88 -4.40 6.08
CA PHE A 729 -23.90 -4.35 4.99
C PHE A 729 -24.39 -3.59 3.75
N SER A 730 -25.65 -3.12 3.72
CA SER A 730 -26.07 -2.04 2.83
C SER A 730 -26.23 -0.78 3.67
N TYR A 731 -25.21 0.08 3.66
CA TYR A 731 -25.21 1.33 4.42
C TYR A 731 -26.46 2.16 4.15
N LYS A 732 -26.83 2.35 2.88
CA LYS A 732 -28.05 3.09 2.49
C LYS A 732 -29.33 2.45 3.02
N PHE A 733 -29.48 1.13 2.91
CA PHE A 733 -30.64 0.43 3.46
C PHE A 733 -30.72 0.55 4.98
N LYS A 734 -29.60 0.31 5.68
CA LYS A 734 -29.48 0.53 7.12
C LYS A 734 -29.87 1.96 7.50
N MET A 735 -29.29 2.98 6.87
CA MET A 735 -29.56 4.38 7.21
C MET A 735 -30.99 4.83 6.86
N ALA A 736 -31.63 4.23 5.86
CA ALA A 736 -33.03 4.51 5.51
C ALA A 736 -34.04 3.74 6.38
N CYS A 737 -33.74 2.51 6.80
CA CYS A 737 -34.71 1.56 7.39
C CYS A 737 -34.45 1.14 8.84
N LYS A 738 -33.29 1.39 9.46
CA LYS A 738 -32.93 0.86 10.80
C LYS A 738 -34.02 1.03 11.88
N GLU A 739 -34.68 2.18 11.93
CA GLU A 739 -35.76 2.44 12.89
C GLU A 739 -37.01 1.58 12.61
N ASP A 740 -37.39 1.44 11.34
CA ASP A 740 -38.52 0.60 10.91
C ASP A 740 -38.22 -0.88 11.17
N VAL A 741 -36.99 -1.35 10.91
CA VAL A 741 -36.55 -2.74 11.15
C VAL A 741 -36.64 -3.09 12.63
N LEU A 742 -36.08 -2.25 13.52
CA LEU A 742 -36.10 -2.48 14.96
C LEU A 742 -37.54 -2.51 15.54
N LYS A 743 -38.48 -1.82 14.90
CA LYS A 743 -39.89 -1.73 15.32
C LYS A 743 -40.78 -2.84 14.75
N LEU A 744 -40.55 -3.25 13.51
CA LEU A 744 -41.48 -4.10 12.73
C LEU A 744 -40.94 -5.52 12.49
N CYS A 745 -39.62 -5.70 12.49
CA CYS A 745 -38.95 -6.95 12.10
C CYS A 745 -37.98 -7.44 13.20
N PRO A 746 -38.46 -7.69 14.44
CA PRO A 746 -37.62 -8.04 15.57
C PRO A 746 -36.89 -9.38 15.35
N ASN A 747 -35.62 -9.43 15.79
CA ASN A 747 -34.73 -10.59 15.70
C ASN A 747 -34.33 -11.05 14.28
N ILE A 748 -34.62 -10.26 13.24
CA ILE A 748 -34.19 -10.54 11.86
C ILE A 748 -32.90 -9.76 11.55
N LYS A 749 -31.84 -10.46 11.11
CA LYS A 749 -30.57 -9.85 10.68
C LYS A 749 -30.34 -9.90 9.16
N LYS A 750 -30.72 -10.99 8.47
CA LYS A 750 -30.46 -11.15 7.02
C LYS A 750 -31.21 -10.09 6.21
N LYS A 751 -30.53 -9.45 5.25
CA LYS A 751 -31.11 -8.36 4.43
C LYS A 751 -32.36 -8.81 3.69
N VAL A 752 -32.33 -10.01 3.10
CA VAL A 752 -33.45 -10.64 2.37
C VAL A 752 -34.69 -10.80 3.26
N ASP A 753 -34.52 -11.31 4.48
CA ASP A 753 -35.63 -11.54 5.42
C ASP A 753 -36.21 -10.21 5.92
N VAL A 754 -35.36 -9.19 6.11
CA VAL A 754 -35.79 -7.82 6.45
C VAL A 754 -36.58 -7.20 5.30
N VAL A 755 -36.10 -7.30 4.06
CA VAL A 755 -36.80 -6.82 2.85
C VAL A 755 -38.18 -7.50 2.75
N LEU A 756 -38.25 -8.83 2.91
CA LEU A 756 -39.52 -9.58 2.86
C LEU A 756 -40.50 -9.20 3.98
N CYS A 757 -39.99 -8.93 5.19
CA CYS A 757 -40.78 -8.46 6.33
C CYS A 757 -41.39 -7.06 6.08
N LEU A 758 -40.56 -6.12 5.62
CA LEU A 758 -41.00 -4.76 5.33
C LEU A 758 -41.92 -4.70 4.10
N SER A 759 -41.62 -5.43 3.02
CA SER A 759 -42.45 -5.47 1.81
C SER A 759 -43.81 -6.11 2.08
N THR A 760 -43.87 -7.18 2.87
CA THR A 760 -45.12 -7.78 3.34
C THR A 760 -45.94 -6.77 4.16
N THR A 761 -45.29 -5.95 4.97
CA THR A 761 -45.93 -4.89 5.76
C THR A 761 -46.52 -3.81 4.85
N VAL A 762 -45.74 -3.28 3.90
CA VAL A 762 -46.19 -2.28 2.91
C VAL A 762 -47.33 -2.82 2.04
N ARG A 763 -47.23 -4.07 1.57
CA ARG A 763 -48.27 -4.74 0.80
C ARG A 763 -49.57 -4.84 1.58
N ASN A 764 -49.51 -5.30 2.84
CA ASN A 764 -50.69 -5.47 3.68
C ASN A 764 -51.35 -4.12 4.00
N ASP A 765 -50.58 -3.07 4.30
CA ASP A 765 -51.09 -1.71 4.51
C ASP A 765 -51.78 -1.16 3.25
N THR A 766 -51.20 -1.44 2.07
CA THR A 766 -51.77 -1.02 0.79
C THR A 766 -53.02 -1.81 0.39
N LEU A 767 -53.14 -3.08 0.79
CA LEU A 767 -54.33 -3.90 0.55
C LEU A 767 -55.48 -3.61 1.53
N GLN A 768 -55.18 -2.89 2.63
CA GLN A 768 -56.14 -2.48 3.66
C GLN A 768 -56.49 -0.98 3.58
N ASP A 769 -56.04 -0.28 2.54
CA ASP A 769 -56.22 1.16 2.32
C ASP A 769 -55.84 2.02 3.56
N VAL A 770 -54.76 1.62 4.25
CA VAL A 770 -54.29 2.30 5.47
C VAL A 770 -53.75 3.69 5.12
N LYS A 771 -54.37 4.73 5.66
CA LYS A 771 -54.04 6.15 5.37
C LYS A 771 -52.59 6.54 5.63
N GLU A 772 -51.96 5.94 6.64
CA GLU A 772 -50.55 6.15 6.99
C GLU A 772 -49.84 4.79 7.04
N PRO A 773 -49.09 4.40 5.98
CA PRO A 773 -48.36 3.14 5.97
C PRO A 773 -47.29 3.10 7.07
N ARG A 774 -47.16 1.95 7.75
CA ARG A 774 -46.37 1.78 8.98
C ARG A 774 -44.86 1.91 8.79
N VAL A 775 -44.36 1.61 7.60
CA VAL A 775 -42.95 1.76 7.19
C VAL A 775 -42.71 3.19 6.70
N SER A 776 -41.65 3.86 7.15
CA SER A 776 -41.38 5.27 6.83
C SER A 776 -41.21 5.55 5.32
N VAL A 777 -41.49 6.79 4.88
CA VAL A 777 -41.34 7.19 3.46
C VAL A 777 -39.90 6.98 2.95
N LYS A 778 -38.90 7.24 3.81
CA LYS A 778 -37.48 7.02 3.48
C LYS A 778 -37.19 5.54 3.27
N CYS A 779 -37.58 4.70 4.22
CA CYS A 779 -37.39 3.26 4.11
C CYS A 779 -38.14 2.68 2.91
N ARG A 780 -39.41 3.05 2.66
CA ARG A 780 -40.17 2.56 1.49
C ARG A 780 -39.48 2.87 0.16
N LYS A 781 -38.79 4.02 0.03
CA LYS A 781 -38.02 4.35 -1.17
C LYS A 781 -36.80 3.44 -1.34
N GLN A 782 -35.99 3.28 -0.29
CA GLN A 782 -34.79 2.43 -0.39
C GLN A 782 -35.16 0.94 -0.51
N LEU A 783 -36.16 0.47 0.22
CA LEU A 783 -36.73 -0.88 0.11
C LEU A 783 -37.05 -1.23 -1.34
N ARG A 784 -37.59 -0.29 -2.11
CA ARG A 784 -37.91 -0.49 -3.52
C ARG A 784 -36.66 -0.67 -4.41
N VAL A 785 -35.56 0.01 -4.08
CA VAL A 785 -34.26 -0.22 -4.75
C VAL A 785 -33.78 -1.64 -4.43
N GLU A 786 -33.82 -2.04 -3.16
CA GLU A 786 -33.39 -3.39 -2.75
C GLU A 786 -34.23 -4.51 -3.39
N GLU A 787 -35.56 -4.34 -3.48
CA GLU A 787 -36.45 -5.32 -4.15
C GLU A 787 -36.10 -5.49 -5.64
N LEU A 788 -35.79 -4.40 -6.34
CA LEU A 788 -35.42 -4.41 -7.77
C LEU A 788 -34.00 -4.95 -7.99
N GLU A 789 -33.06 -4.67 -7.08
CA GLU A 789 -31.72 -5.27 -7.13
C GLU A 789 -31.78 -6.77 -6.88
N MET A 790 -32.57 -7.22 -5.90
CA MET A 790 -32.80 -8.65 -5.67
C MET A 790 -33.48 -9.34 -6.87
N SER A 791 -34.29 -8.63 -7.65
CA SER A 791 -34.90 -9.21 -8.85
C SER A 791 -33.92 -9.37 -10.03
N GLU A 792 -32.74 -8.73 -10.02
CA GLU A 792 -31.68 -8.80 -11.05
C GLU A 792 -30.99 -10.17 -11.17
N ASP A 793 -30.65 -10.82 -10.06
CA ASP A 793 -30.00 -12.14 -10.05
C ASP A 793 -30.78 -13.12 -9.17
N ILE A 794 -30.91 -14.38 -9.60
CA ILE A 794 -31.56 -15.43 -8.83
C ILE A 794 -30.79 -15.77 -7.54
N ARG A 795 -29.47 -15.55 -7.52
CA ARG A 795 -28.62 -15.81 -6.35
C ARG A 795 -28.88 -14.84 -5.19
N LEU A 796 -29.49 -13.69 -5.47
CA LEU A 796 -29.92 -12.72 -4.44
C LEU A 796 -31.27 -13.10 -3.79
N GLU A 797 -31.91 -14.18 -4.26
CA GLU A 797 -33.11 -14.79 -3.66
C GLU A 797 -32.82 -16.26 -3.25
N PRO A 798 -32.18 -16.51 -2.08
CA PRO A 798 -31.72 -17.85 -1.70
C PRO A 798 -32.81 -18.94 -1.74
N GLU A 799 -34.03 -18.66 -1.24
CA GLU A 799 -35.13 -19.63 -1.27
C GLU A 799 -35.55 -20.06 -2.68
N LEU A 800 -35.46 -19.14 -3.67
CA LEU A 800 -35.76 -19.41 -5.07
C LEU A 800 -34.61 -20.18 -5.71
N TYR A 801 -33.37 -19.71 -5.52
CA TYR A 801 -32.17 -20.36 -6.03
C TYR A 801 -32.05 -21.82 -5.56
N ASP A 802 -32.11 -22.07 -4.25
CA ASP A 802 -31.99 -23.43 -3.69
C ASP A 802 -33.15 -24.35 -4.09
N SER A 803 -34.33 -23.79 -4.35
CA SER A 803 -35.47 -24.55 -4.87
C SER A 803 -35.35 -24.91 -6.35
N CYS A 804 -34.57 -24.14 -7.13
CA CYS A 804 -34.40 -24.29 -8.57
C CYS A 804 -33.01 -24.76 -9.01
N LYS A 805 -32.02 -24.87 -8.12
CA LYS A 805 -30.60 -25.19 -8.42
C LYS A 805 -30.40 -26.40 -9.35
N GLN A 806 -31.17 -27.47 -9.13
CA GLN A 806 -31.13 -28.67 -9.98
C GLN A 806 -31.72 -28.44 -11.38
N ASP A 807 -32.78 -27.63 -11.48
CA ASP A 807 -33.42 -27.27 -12.74
C ASP A 807 -32.57 -26.28 -13.54
N ILE A 808 -31.91 -25.32 -12.89
CA ILE A 808 -30.96 -24.40 -13.53
C ILE A 808 -29.83 -25.19 -14.21
N ASN A 809 -29.18 -26.10 -13.49
CA ASN A 809 -28.08 -26.92 -14.02
C ASN A 809 -28.52 -27.84 -15.18
N ARG A 810 -29.79 -28.26 -15.21
CA ARG A 810 -30.34 -29.20 -16.19
C ARG A 810 -30.94 -28.53 -17.43
N LEU A 811 -31.58 -27.37 -17.26
CA LEU A 811 -32.42 -26.71 -18.27
C LEU A 811 -31.86 -25.36 -18.73
N CYS A 812 -31.02 -24.72 -17.92
CA CYS A 812 -30.42 -23.41 -18.19
C CYS A 812 -28.87 -23.39 -18.07
N PRO A 813 -28.11 -24.44 -18.46
CA PRO A 813 -26.67 -24.53 -18.16
C PRO A 813 -25.78 -23.46 -18.84
N ASN A 814 -26.23 -22.92 -19.98
CA ASN A 814 -25.48 -21.93 -20.77
C ASN A 814 -26.04 -20.50 -20.62
N VAL A 815 -26.84 -20.24 -19.56
CA VAL A 815 -27.44 -18.93 -19.30
C VAL A 815 -26.60 -18.19 -18.26
N ALA A 816 -26.17 -16.97 -18.57
CA ALA A 816 -25.38 -16.18 -17.64
C ALA A 816 -26.24 -15.73 -16.44
N PHE A 817 -25.58 -15.54 -15.29
CA PHE A 817 -26.20 -14.96 -14.11
C PHE A 817 -26.33 -13.43 -14.25
N GLY A 818 -27.28 -12.85 -13.51
CA GLY A 818 -27.65 -11.43 -13.63
C GLY A 818 -28.60 -11.13 -14.80
N SER A 819 -28.98 -9.84 -14.94
CA SER A 819 -29.95 -9.35 -15.92
C SER A 819 -31.27 -10.13 -15.99
N ALA A 820 -31.68 -10.75 -14.88
CA ALA A 820 -32.80 -11.69 -14.74
C ALA A 820 -32.79 -12.88 -15.74
N GLN A 821 -31.69 -13.18 -16.43
CA GLN A 821 -31.66 -14.14 -17.54
C GLN A 821 -32.01 -15.57 -17.08
N VAL A 822 -31.46 -16.02 -15.95
CA VAL A 822 -31.80 -17.34 -15.38
C VAL A 822 -33.28 -17.41 -14.97
N LYS A 823 -33.84 -16.33 -14.42
CA LYS A 823 -35.27 -16.25 -14.06
C LYS A 823 -36.14 -16.34 -15.32
N GLU A 824 -35.78 -15.66 -16.40
CA GLU A 824 -36.49 -15.76 -17.70
C GLU A 824 -36.38 -17.17 -18.33
N CYS A 825 -35.22 -17.82 -18.26
CA CYS A 825 -35.06 -19.19 -18.73
C CYS A 825 -35.95 -20.17 -17.94
N LEU A 826 -36.02 -20.06 -16.61
CA LEU A 826 -36.90 -20.88 -15.78
C LEU A 826 -38.39 -20.64 -16.11
N LYS A 827 -38.80 -19.39 -16.37
CA LYS A 827 -40.17 -19.05 -16.80
C LYS A 827 -40.52 -19.67 -18.16
N GLU A 828 -39.56 -19.75 -19.08
CA GLU A 828 -39.73 -20.41 -20.40
C GLU A 828 -39.79 -21.93 -20.28
N GLN A 829 -38.95 -22.53 -19.43
CA GLN A 829 -38.86 -23.98 -19.22
C GLN A 829 -39.90 -24.52 -18.22
N LYS A 830 -40.94 -23.73 -17.87
CA LYS A 830 -41.88 -24.03 -16.78
C LYS A 830 -42.46 -25.46 -16.80
N LYS A 831 -42.80 -25.99 -17.99
CA LYS A 831 -43.36 -27.35 -18.17
C LYS A 831 -42.42 -28.50 -17.77
N HIS A 832 -41.12 -28.23 -17.59
CA HIS A 832 -40.10 -29.24 -17.29
C HIS A 832 -39.45 -29.07 -15.90
N LEU A 833 -39.83 -28.03 -15.16
CA LEU A 833 -39.34 -27.76 -13.80
C LEU A 833 -39.77 -28.84 -12.81
N SER A 834 -38.97 -29.04 -11.76
CA SER A 834 -39.39 -29.79 -10.58
C SER A 834 -40.59 -29.12 -9.90
N PRO A 835 -41.49 -29.85 -9.21
CA PRO A 835 -42.66 -29.27 -8.56
C PRO A 835 -42.32 -28.14 -7.57
N LYS A 836 -41.18 -28.26 -6.86
CA LYS A 836 -40.69 -27.25 -5.91
C LYS A 836 -40.25 -25.97 -6.63
N CYS A 837 -39.45 -26.09 -7.70
CA CYS A 837 -39.04 -24.93 -8.49
C CYS A 837 -40.24 -24.28 -9.20
N HIS A 838 -41.12 -25.08 -9.81
CA HIS A 838 -42.34 -24.61 -10.46
C HIS A 838 -43.20 -23.74 -9.53
N GLN A 839 -43.46 -24.19 -8.31
CA GLN A 839 -44.20 -23.42 -7.31
C GLN A 839 -43.53 -22.08 -6.98
N ARG A 840 -42.19 -22.05 -6.87
CA ARG A 840 -41.45 -20.82 -6.58
C ARG A 840 -41.41 -19.84 -7.76
N VAL A 841 -41.23 -20.34 -8.98
CA VAL A 841 -41.29 -19.54 -10.22
C VAL A 841 -42.70 -18.98 -10.45
N PHE A 842 -43.75 -19.78 -10.20
CA PHE A 842 -45.13 -19.30 -10.30
C PHE A 842 -45.44 -18.17 -9.30
N ARG A 843 -44.95 -18.27 -8.06
CA ARG A 843 -45.06 -17.19 -7.06
C ARG A 843 -44.28 -15.94 -7.44
N LEU A 844 -43.06 -16.08 -8.00
CA LEU A 844 -42.31 -14.96 -8.57
C LEU A 844 -43.12 -14.24 -9.65
N GLN A 845 -43.71 -15.00 -10.59
CA GLN A 845 -44.57 -14.43 -11.64
C GLN A 845 -45.83 -13.76 -11.07
N GLU A 846 -46.44 -14.29 -10.01
CA GLU A 846 -47.57 -13.63 -9.34
C GLU A 846 -47.15 -12.28 -8.73
N VAL A 847 -45.97 -12.20 -8.10
CA VAL A 847 -45.43 -10.94 -7.55
C VAL A 847 -45.10 -9.93 -8.65
N GLU A 848 -44.37 -10.33 -9.70
CA GLU A 848 -44.05 -9.49 -10.85
C GLU A 848 -45.30 -8.96 -11.57
N MET A 849 -46.38 -9.75 -11.64
CA MET A 849 -47.63 -9.32 -12.28
C MET A 849 -48.46 -8.39 -11.37
N MET A 850 -48.41 -8.57 -10.05
CA MET A 850 -49.02 -7.63 -9.10
C MET A 850 -48.32 -6.27 -9.10
N ASP A 851 -47.01 -6.26 -9.39
CA ASP A 851 -46.17 -5.07 -9.31
C ASP A 851 -45.08 -5.05 -10.41
N PRO A 852 -45.40 -4.51 -11.61
CA PRO A 852 -44.54 -4.62 -12.79
C PRO A 852 -43.16 -3.97 -12.67
N GLU A 853 -42.90 -3.09 -11.69
CA GLU A 853 -41.56 -2.54 -11.51
C GLU A 853 -40.59 -3.52 -10.84
N LEU A 854 -41.09 -4.62 -10.26
CA LEU A 854 -40.25 -5.71 -9.74
C LEU A 854 -39.73 -6.63 -10.85
N ASP A 855 -40.35 -6.60 -12.04
CA ASP A 855 -39.85 -7.31 -13.21
C ASP A 855 -38.63 -6.57 -13.80
N TYR A 856 -37.45 -6.93 -13.30
CA TYR A 856 -36.17 -6.36 -13.71
C TYR A 856 -36.00 -6.34 -15.24
N GLN A 857 -36.41 -7.41 -15.92
CA GLN A 857 -36.27 -7.52 -17.37
C GLN A 857 -37.20 -6.55 -18.10
N LEU A 858 -38.44 -6.37 -17.62
CA LEU A 858 -39.36 -5.34 -18.13
C LEU A 858 -38.78 -3.94 -17.92
N MET A 859 -38.37 -3.61 -16.69
CA MET A 859 -37.84 -2.29 -16.36
C MET A 859 -36.54 -1.96 -17.10
N LYS A 860 -35.66 -2.94 -17.33
CA LYS A 860 -34.44 -2.78 -18.11
C LYS A 860 -34.71 -2.60 -19.61
N VAL A 861 -35.44 -3.53 -20.23
CA VAL A 861 -35.66 -3.51 -21.69
C VAL A 861 -36.58 -2.37 -22.11
N CYS A 862 -37.61 -2.07 -21.33
CA CYS A 862 -38.55 -1.00 -21.62
C CYS A 862 -38.18 0.37 -21.00
N LYS A 863 -37.01 0.52 -20.36
CA LYS A 863 -36.58 1.76 -19.64
C LYS A 863 -36.86 3.06 -20.42
N ASN A 864 -36.51 3.09 -21.70
CA ASN A 864 -36.69 4.25 -22.57
C ASN A 864 -38.16 4.46 -22.98
N MET A 865 -38.95 3.39 -23.10
CA MET A 865 -40.37 3.46 -23.43
C MET A 865 -41.20 3.90 -22.23
N ILE A 866 -40.89 3.41 -21.03
CA ILE A 866 -41.49 3.84 -19.76
C ILE A 866 -41.25 5.35 -19.57
N ARG A 867 -40.01 5.82 -19.75
CA ARG A 867 -39.66 7.25 -19.71
C ARG A 867 -40.32 8.11 -20.80
N ARG A 868 -40.85 7.52 -21.87
CA ARG A 868 -41.49 8.24 -22.98
C ARG A 868 -43.01 8.29 -22.89
N TYR A 869 -43.63 7.22 -22.41
CA TYR A 869 -45.09 7.03 -22.43
C TYR A 869 -45.73 7.01 -21.03
N CYS A 870 -44.97 6.70 -19.98
CA CYS A 870 -45.51 6.34 -18.66
C CYS A 870 -44.90 7.14 -17.49
N THR A 871 -44.44 8.37 -17.74
CA THR A 871 -43.76 9.23 -16.74
C THR A 871 -44.57 9.48 -15.47
N ASP A 872 -45.89 9.64 -15.61
CA ASP A 872 -46.80 10.02 -14.53
C ASP A 872 -47.68 8.84 -14.08
N THR A 873 -47.28 7.61 -14.41
CA THR A 873 -48.04 6.39 -14.13
C THR A 873 -47.59 5.75 -12.81
N GLU A 874 -48.52 5.45 -11.90
CA GLU A 874 -48.22 4.66 -10.70
C GLU A 874 -47.65 3.29 -11.08
N GLY A 875 -46.60 2.81 -10.38
CA GLY A 875 -45.83 1.61 -10.74
C GLY A 875 -46.65 0.37 -11.11
N LYS A 876 -47.73 0.12 -10.36
CA LYS A 876 -48.68 -0.99 -10.59
C LYS A 876 -49.37 -0.97 -11.96
N SER A 877 -49.43 0.19 -12.61
CA SER A 877 -50.08 0.43 -13.89
C SER A 877 -49.09 0.55 -15.07
N VAL A 878 -47.78 0.47 -14.84
CA VAL A 878 -46.75 0.64 -15.89
C VAL A 878 -46.94 -0.35 -17.04
N LEU A 879 -47.20 -1.64 -16.74
CA LEU A 879 -47.47 -2.63 -17.79
C LEU A 879 -48.74 -2.29 -18.60
N GLN A 880 -49.77 -1.73 -17.96
CA GLN A 880 -51.00 -1.34 -18.66
C GLN A 880 -50.78 -0.12 -19.57
N CYS A 881 -50.00 0.87 -19.12
CA CYS A 881 -49.55 1.99 -19.97
C CYS A 881 -48.73 1.50 -21.17
N LEU A 882 -47.80 0.57 -20.96
CA LEU A 882 -47.00 -0.04 -22.04
C LEU A 882 -47.87 -0.84 -23.02
N LYS A 883 -48.89 -1.58 -22.54
CA LYS A 883 -49.87 -2.26 -23.39
C LYS A 883 -50.62 -1.29 -24.30
N GLN A 884 -51.12 -0.18 -23.76
CA GLN A 884 -51.85 0.84 -24.53
C GLN A 884 -51.00 1.46 -25.64
N ASN A 885 -49.70 1.62 -25.42
CA ASN A 885 -48.77 2.21 -26.39
C ASN A 885 -48.03 1.18 -27.26
N LYS A 886 -48.29 -0.14 -27.09
CA LYS A 886 -47.55 -1.26 -27.72
C LYS A 886 -47.44 -1.17 -29.26
N ASN A 887 -48.42 -0.55 -29.90
CA ASN A 887 -48.51 -0.45 -31.37
C ASN A 887 -48.09 0.92 -31.93
N SER A 888 -47.51 1.80 -31.11
CA SER A 888 -46.90 3.05 -31.59
C SER A 888 -45.67 2.74 -32.48
N GLU A 889 -45.49 3.47 -33.58
CA GLU A 889 -44.33 3.35 -34.48
C GLU A 889 -42.98 3.57 -33.77
N LEU A 890 -43.00 4.33 -32.69
CA LEU A 890 -41.84 4.71 -31.88
C LEU A 890 -41.57 3.73 -30.73
N MET A 891 -42.33 2.63 -30.64
CA MET A 891 -42.14 1.57 -29.66
C MET A 891 -40.93 0.69 -30.02
N ASP A 892 -40.01 0.51 -29.08
CA ASP A 892 -38.84 -0.36 -29.27
C ASP A 892 -39.28 -1.81 -29.55
N PRO A 893 -38.77 -2.48 -30.62
CA PRO A 893 -39.19 -3.84 -30.97
C PRO A 893 -38.94 -4.90 -29.88
N LYS A 894 -37.86 -4.78 -29.09
CA LYS A 894 -37.56 -5.70 -27.98
C LYS A 894 -38.52 -5.47 -26.82
N CYS A 895 -38.83 -4.21 -26.52
CA CYS A 895 -39.88 -3.88 -25.55
C CYS A 895 -41.25 -4.39 -26.02
N LYS A 896 -41.63 -4.21 -27.29
CA LYS A 896 -42.88 -4.75 -27.86
C LYS A 896 -43.00 -6.28 -27.73
N GLN A 897 -41.92 -6.99 -28.01
CA GLN A 897 -41.83 -8.44 -27.81
C GLN A 897 -42.00 -8.82 -26.33
N LEU A 898 -41.34 -8.11 -25.42
CA LEU A 898 -41.42 -8.39 -23.98
C LEU A 898 -42.80 -8.09 -23.39
N ILE A 899 -43.44 -6.97 -23.75
CA ILE A 899 -44.83 -6.67 -23.40
C ILE A 899 -45.74 -7.81 -23.86
N THR A 900 -45.56 -8.31 -25.08
CA THR A 900 -46.33 -9.43 -25.62
C THR A 900 -46.07 -10.73 -24.81
N LYS A 901 -44.81 -11.04 -24.46
CA LYS A 901 -44.46 -12.17 -23.58
C LYS A 901 -45.15 -12.07 -22.19
N ARG A 902 -45.28 -10.87 -21.64
CA ARG A 902 -46.02 -10.63 -20.39
C ARG A 902 -47.53 -10.78 -20.56
N GLN A 903 -48.13 -10.25 -21.64
CA GLN A 903 -49.55 -10.48 -21.95
C GLN A 903 -49.88 -11.98 -22.10
N ILE A 904 -49.04 -12.76 -22.79
CA ILE A 904 -49.20 -14.23 -22.88
C ILE A 904 -49.23 -14.83 -21.47
N THR A 905 -48.28 -14.45 -20.62
CA THR A 905 -48.17 -14.94 -19.23
C THR A 905 -49.37 -14.54 -18.36
N GLN A 906 -49.94 -13.33 -18.54
CA GLN A 906 -51.16 -12.92 -17.84
C GLN A 906 -52.35 -13.84 -18.16
N ASN A 907 -52.43 -14.35 -19.39
CA ASN A 907 -53.55 -15.18 -19.82
C ASN A 907 -53.37 -16.68 -19.48
N THR A 908 -52.17 -17.15 -19.09
CA THR A 908 -51.98 -18.58 -18.72
C THR A 908 -52.53 -18.95 -17.34
N ASP A 909 -52.80 -17.99 -16.45
CA ASP A 909 -53.53 -18.25 -15.20
C ASP A 909 -54.23 -16.99 -14.68
N TYR A 910 -55.47 -17.12 -14.19
CA TYR A 910 -56.24 -15.98 -13.67
C TYR A 910 -55.56 -15.28 -12.48
N ARG A 911 -54.66 -15.95 -11.75
CA ARG A 911 -53.88 -15.37 -10.64
C ARG A 911 -52.81 -14.41 -11.14
N LEU A 912 -52.30 -14.62 -12.36
CA LEU A 912 -51.27 -13.81 -13.03
C LEU A 912 -51.87 -12.59 -13.76
N ASN A 913 -53.19 -12.44 -13.82
CA ASN A 913 -53.86 -11.25 -14.34
C ASN A 913 -54.53 -10.46 -13.19
N PRO A 914 -53.92 -9.37 -12.70
CA PRO A 914 -54.43 -8.58 -11.57
C PRO A 914 -55.84 -8.06 -11.78
N VAL A 915 -56.10 -7.57 -12.99
CA VAL A 915 -57.35 -6.88 -13.34
C VAL A 915 -58.48 -7.88 -13.44
N LEU A 916 -58.24 -9.02 -14.11
CA LEU A 916 -59.19 -10.14 -14.15
C LEU A 916 -59.50 -10.71 -12.76
N LYS A 917 -58.47 -10.94 -11.94
CA LYS A 917 -58.61 -11.46 -10.56
C LYS A 917 -59.45 -10.52 -9.68
N LYS A 918 -59.35 -9.20 -9.90
CA LYS A 918 -60.13 -8.17 -9.21
C LYS A 918 -61.58 -8.12 -9.73
N SER A 919 -61.78 -7.98 -11.03
CA SER A 919 -63.11 -7.78 -11.61
C SER A 919 -63.97 -9.04 -11.63
N CYS A 920 -63.39 -10.22 -11.89
CA CYS A 920 -64.09 -11.50 -11.89
C CYS A 920 -64.11 -12.21 -10.52
N LYS A 921 -63.79 -11.49 -9.42
CA LYS A 921 -63.66 -12.04 -8.06
C LYS A 921 -64.88 -12.86 -7.59
N ALA A 922 -66.08 -12.45 -7.98
CA ALA A 922 -67.33 -13.16 -7.65
C ALA A 922 -67.67 -14.30 -8.64
N ASP A 923 -67.32 -14.15 -9.92
CA ASP A 923 -67.75 -15.06 -10.99
C ASP A 923 -66.86 -16.29 -11.12
N ILE A 924 -65.55 -16.17 -10.86
CA ILE A 924 -64.59 -17.29 -10.88
C ILE A 924 -65.03 -18.45 -9.95
N PRO A 925 -65.28 -18.25 -8.64
CA PRO A 925 -65.76 -19.33 -7.77
C PRO A 925 -67.21 -19.75 -8.07
N LYS A 926 -68.03 -18.87 -8.65
CA LYS A 926 -69.44 -19.16 -8.97
C LYS A 926 -69.60 -20.07 -10.18
N PHE A 927 -68.78 -19.89 -11.22
CA PHE A 927 -68.92 -20.62 -12.49
C PHE A 927 -67.80 -21.64 -12.75
N CYS A 928 -66.58 -21.41 -12.26
CA CYS A 928 -65.40 -22.22 -12.60
C CYS A 928 -64.92 -23.12 -11.45
N GLN A 929 -65.74 -23.32 -10.41
CA GLN A 929 -65.39 -24.11 -9.20
C GLN A 929 -64.92 -25.54 -9.51
N SER A 930 -65.43 -26.17 -10.58
CA SER A 930 -65.03 -27.51 -11.01
C SER A 930 -63.59 -27.59 -11.53
N ILE A 931 -63.04 -26.47 -12.00
CA ILE A 931 -61.64 -26.31 -12.43
C ILE A 931 -60.77 -26.01 -11.20
N LEU A 932 -61.22 -25.08 -10.34
CA LEU A 932 -60.53 -24.74 -9.09
C LEU A 932 -60.34 -25.97 -8.18
N LYS A 933 -61.31 -26.90 -8.15
CA LYS A 933 -61.19 -28.17 -7.40
C LYS A 933 -60.24 -29.20 -8.03
N LYS A 934 -59.84 -29.05 -9.30
CA LYS A 934 -58.85 -29.91 -9.97
C LYS A 934 -57.42 -29.41 -9.76
N GLY A 935 -57.24 -28.10 -9.60
CA GLY A 935 -55.96 -27.49 -9.24
C GLY A 935 -55.62 -27.71 -7.76
N ALA A 936 -54.98 -28.83 -7.44
CA ALA A 936 -54.44 -29.06 -6.10
C ALA A 936 -53.11 -28.31 -5.94
N GLY A 937 -53.12 -27.20 -5.20
CA GLY A 937 -51.94 -26.40 -4.85
C GLY A 937 -51.55 -25.32 -5.86
N ASP A 938 -50.32 -24.79 -5.76
CA ASP A 938 -49.77 -23.72 -6.60
C ASP A 938 -49.39 -24.20 -8.03
N SER A 939 -50.14 -25.15 -8.58
CA SER A 939 -50.03 -25.60 -9.98
C SER A 939 -50.76 -24.61 -10.90
N GLU A 940 -50.20 -24.36 -12.08
CA GLU A 940 -50.80 -23.47 -13.09
C GLU A 940 -52.04 -24.09 -13.72
N LEU A 941 -53.08 -23.30 -14.00
CA LEU A 941 -54.36 -23.77 -14.57
C LEU A 941 -54.44 -23.65 -16.09
N GLU A 942 -53.34 -23.36 -16.78
CA GLU A 942 -53.19 -23.33 -18.25
C GLU A 942 -54.30 -22.57 -19.01
N GLY A 943 -54.80 -21.47 -18.44
CA GLY A 943 -55.88 -20.65 -19.02
C GLY A 943 -57.29 -21.24 -18.91
N GLN A 944 -57.47 -22.41 -18.28
CA GLN A 944 -58.78 -23.09 -18.18
C GLN A 944 -59.86 -22.24 -17.49
N VAL A 945 -59.47 -21.40 -16.51
CA VAL A 945 -60.41 -20.48 -15.85
C VAL A 945 -60.87 -19.36 -16.80
N ILE A 946 -59.96 -18.84 -17.65
CA ILE A 946 -60.32 -17.84 -18.66
C ILE A 946 -61.23 -18.47 -19.72
N ALA A 947 -60.91 -19.66 -20.22
CA ALA A 947 -61.79 -20.40 -21.15
C ALA A 947 -63.18 -20.69 -20.55
N CYS A 948 -63.27 -20.99 -19.24
CA CYS A 948 -64.53 -21.12 -18.53
C CYS A 948 -65.33 -19.80 -18.49
N LEU A 949 -64.66 -18.67 -18.23
CA LEU A 949 -65.30 -17.35 -18.24
C LEU A 949 -65.74 -16.94 -19.65
N LYS A 950 -64.91 -17.16 -20.68
CA LYS A 950 -65.24 -16.99 -22.10
C LYS A 950 -66.55 -17.70 -22.50
N LEU A 951 -66.69 -18.98 -22.12
CA LEU A 951 -67.93 -19.75 -22.33
C LEU A 951 -69.16 -19.16 -21.62
N LYS A 952 -68.97 -18.39 -20.53
CA LYS A 952 -70.05 -17.75 -19.76
C LYS A 952 -70.33 -16.31 -20.22
N TYR A 953 -69.34 -15.64 -20.83
CA TYR A 953 -69.49 -14.41 -21.59
C TYR A 953 -70.42 -14.65 -22.80
N ALA A 954 -70.15 -15.69 -23.60
CA ALA A 954 -71.01 -16.09 -24.72
C ALA A 954 -72.40 -16.61 -24.31
N ASP A 955 -72.65 -16.84 -23.01
CA ASP A 955 -73.97 -17.14 -22.44
C ASP A 955 -74.64 -15.90 -21.79
N GLN A 956 -73.98 -14.73 -21.76
CA GLN A 956 -74.39 -13.50 -21.05
C GLN A 956 -74.66 -13.69 -19.54
N ARG A 957 -73.76 -14.40 -18.84
CA ARG A 957 -73.95 -14.82 -17.42
C ARG A 957 -72.98 -14.20 -16.41
N LEU A 958 -72.02 -13.39 -16.86
CA LEU A 958 -71.01 -12.75 -16.00
C LEU A 958 -71.58 -11.49 -15.31
N SER A 959 -70.86 -10.99 -14.30
CA SER A 959 -71.08 -9.63 -13.78
C SER A 959 -70.51 -8.59 -14.73
N PRO A 960 -71.03 -7.34 -14.76
CA PRO A 960 -70.60 -6.32 -15.73
C PRO A 960 -69.09 -6.06 -15.71
N ASP A 961 -68.49 -5.92 -14.52
CA ASP A 961 -67.05 -5.66 -14.38
C ASP A 961 -66.21 -6.82 -14.93
N CYS A 962 -66.67 -8.06 -14.78
CA CYS A 962 -66.02 -9.25 -15.31
C CYS A 962 -66.24 -9.41 -16.83
N GLU A 963 -67.44 -9.12 -17.30
CA GLU A 963 -67.83 -9.14 -18.71
C GLU A 963 -66.96 -8.17 -19.53
N ASP A 964 -66.80 -6.93 -19.06
CA ASP A 964 -65.96 -5.93 -19.73
C ASP A 964 -64.48 -6.31 -19.75
N GLN A 965 -63.95 -6.98 -18.71
CA GLN A 965 -62.57 -7.49 -18.74
C GLN A 965 -62.40 -8.72 -19.64
N ILE A 966 -63.39 -9.60 -19.73
CA ILE A 966 -63.36 -10.72 -20.68
C ILE A 966 -63.47 -10.21 -22.13
N ARG A 967 -64.25 -9.15 -22.38
CA ARG A 967 -64.31 -8.47 -23.69
C ARG A 967 -62.92 -8.01 -24.14
N VAL A 968 -62.19 -7.29 -23.28
CA VAL A 968 -60.81 -6.85 -23.57
C VAL A 968 -59.86 -8.02 -23.81
N ILE A 969 -59.97 -9.12 -23.05
CA ILE A 969 -59.15 -10.32 -23.28
C ILE A 969 -59.48 -10.96 -24.63
N LEU A 970 -60.75 -11.01 -25.02
CA LEU A 970 -61.17 -11.55 -26.33
C LEU A 970 -60.68 -10.66 -27.49
N GLU A 971 -60.85 -9.33 -27.40
CA GLU A 971 -60.34 -8.36 -28.38
C GLU A 971 -58.81 -8.46 -28.55
N GLU A 972 -58.07 -8.58 -27.44
CA GLU A 972 -56.61 -8.78 -27.47
C GLU A 972 -56.23 -10.14 -28.09
N SER A 973 -56.94 -11.23 -27.76
CA SER A 973 -56.73 -12.57 -28.35
C SER A 973 -56.99 -12.59 -29.86
N ALA A 974 -58.10 -12.01 -30.31
CA ALA A 974 -58.50 -12.02 -31.72
C ALA A 974 -57.49 -11.34 -32.65
N LEU A 975 -56.69 -10.39 -32.13
CA LEU A 975 -55.60 -9.75 -32.87
C LEU A 975 -54.27 -10.50 -32.78
N ASP A 976 -54.02 -11.24 -31.69
CA ASP A 976 -52.78 -12.01 -31.47
C ASP A 976 -53.11 -13.37 -30.83
N TYR A 977 -53.27 -14.39 -31.70
CA TYR A 977 -53.62 -15.78 -31.36
C TYR A 977 -52.73 -16.44 -30.27
N ARG A 978 -51.56 -15.86 -29.97
CA ARG A 978 -50.66 -16.30 -28.88
C ARG A 978 -51.19 -15.95 -27.50
N LEU A 979 -52.10 -14.98 -27.40
CA LEU A 979 -52.75 -14.55 -26.16
C LEU A 979 -53.88 -15.48 -25.71
N ASP A 980 -54.31 -16.46 -26.53
CA ASP A 980 -55.18 -17.55 -26.10
C ASP A 980 -54.38 -18.84 -25.79
N PRO A 981 -54.22 -19.24 -24.52
CA PRO A 981 -53.45 -20.43 -24.17
C PRO A 981 -54.10 -21.74 -24.61
N GLN A 982 -55.43 -21.83 -24.67
CA GLN A 982 -56.12 -23.06 -25.10
C GLN A 982 -55.95 -23.23 -26.61
N LEU A 983 -56.05 -22.16 -27.38
CA LEU A 983 -55.72 -22.16 -28.80
C LEU A 983 -54.26 -22.57 -29.03
N GLN A 984 -53.30 -22.03 -28.27
CA GLN A 984 -51.90 -22.48 -28.35
C GLN A 984 -51.75 -23.99 -28.05
N ILE A 985 -52.32 -24.46 -26.92
CA ILE A 985 -52.18 -25.86 -26.48
C ILE A 985 -52.77 -26.83 -27.51
N HIS A 986 -53.96 -26.54 -28.05
CA HIS A 986 -54.67 -27.49 -28.92
C HIS A 986 -54.42 -27.28 -30.42
N CYS A 987 -54.12 -26.06 -30.89
CA CYS A 987 -54.00 -25.77 -32.33
C CYS A 987 -52.58 -25.61 -32.89
N THR A 988 -51.51 -25.59 -32.07
CA THR A 988 -50.12 -25.35 -32.57
C THR A 988 -49.74 -26.19 -33.79
N SER A 989 -50.07 -27.49 -33.80
CA SER A 989 -49.73 -28.38 -34.92
C SER A 989 -50.57 -28.14 -36.18
N GLU A 990 -51.79 -27.62 -36.04
CA GLU A 990 -52.69 -27.31 -37.14
C GLU A 990 -52.37 -25.94 -37.74
N ILE A 991 -52.05 -24.96 -36.90
CA ILE A 991 -51.53 -23.64 -37.32
C ILE A 991 -50.27 -23.83 -38.16
N SER A 992 -49.31 -24.62 -37.68
CA SER A 992 -48.07 -24.93 -38.41
C SER A 992 -48.27 -25.66 -39.74
N ARG A 993 -49.46 -26.23 -39.99
CA ARG A 993 -49.79 -27.04 -41.18
C ARG A 993 -50.73 -26.34 -42.16
N LEU A 994 -51.63 -25.50 -41.66
CA LEU A 994 -52.70 -24.86 -42.42
C LEU A 994 -52.51 -23.34 -42.57
N CYS A 995 -51.85 -22.70 -41.61
CA CYS A 995 -51.76 -21.24 -41.46
C CYS A 995 -50.30 -20.79 -41.25
N ALA A 996 -49.38 -21.45 -41.96
CA ALA A 996 -47.95 -21.28 -41.75
C ALA A 996 -47.44 -19.92 -42.27
N GLU A 997 -48.05 -19.38 -43.34
CA GLU A 997 -47.69 -18.08 -43.92
C GLU A 997 -48.14 -16.94 -43.02
N GLU A 998 -49.40 -17.00 -42.54
CA GLU A 998 -49.99 -16.04 -41.60
C GLU A 998 -49.27 -16.06 -40.24
N ALA A 999 -48.89 -17.25 -39.75
CA ALA A 999 -48.13 -17.38 -38.51
C ALA A 999 -46.67 -16.90 -38.65
N ALA A 1000 -46.06 -17.04 -39.84
CA ALA A 1000 -44.71 -16.57 -40.10
C ALA A 1000 -44.60 -15.03 -40.18
N ALA A 1001 -45.68 -14.35 -40.60
CA ALA A 1001 -45.74 -12.89 -40.61
C ALA A 1001 -45.64 -12.27 -39.20
N GLN A 1002 -46.10 -12.99 -38.16
CA GLN A 1002 -46.15 -12.55 -36.75
C GLN A 1002 -46.88 -11.21 -36.51
N GLU A 1003 -47.71 -10.78 -37.47
CA GLU A 1003 -48.47 -9.55 -37.40
C GLU A 1003 -49.66 -9.66 -36.43
N GLN A 1004 -49.92 -8.59 -35.69
CA GLN A 1004 -51.05 -8.51 -34.75
C GLN A 1004 -52.33 -8.07 -35.46
N THR A 1005 -52.67 -8.81 -36.52
CA THR A 1005 -53.74 -8.53 -37.50
C THR A 1005 -54.87 -9.55 -37.47
N GLY A 1006 -54.81 -10.56 -36.59
CA GLY A 1006 -55.83 -11.61 -36.45
C GLY A 1006 -55.89 -12.66 -37.57
N GLN A 1007 -55.02 -12.58 -38.59
CA GLN A 1007 -55.11 -13.47 -39.76
C GLN A 1007 -54.91 -14.97 -39.45
N VAL A 1008 -54.19 -15.33 -38.39
CA VAL A 1008 -54.04 -16.74 -37.98
C VAL A 1008 -55.36 -17.33 -37.49
N GLU A 1009 -56.14 -16.59 -36.70
CA GLU A 1009 -57.48 -17.04 -36.30
C GLU A 1009 -58.41 -17.12 -37.51
N GLU A 1010 -58.32 -16.16 -38.43
CA GLU A 1010 -59.16 -16.17 -39.63
C GLU A 1010 -58.83 -17.34 -40.56
N CYS A 1011 -57.54 -17.66 -40.76
CA CYS A 1011 -57.13 -18.87 -41.46
C CYS A 1011 -57.65 -20.16 -40.79
N LEU A 1012 -57.69 -20.22 -39.44
CA LEU A 1012 -58.29 -21.35 -38.73
C LEU A 1012 -59.81 -21.43 -38.92
N LYS A 1013 -60.54 -20.30 -38.90
CA LYS A 1013 -61.98 -20.23 -39.21
C LYS A 1013 -62.27 -20.69 -40.64
N VAL A 1014 -61.51 -20.18 -41.63
CA VAL A 1014 -61.54 -20.58 -43.05
C VAL A 1014 -61.31 -22.09 -43.22
N ASN A 1015 -60.35 -22.66 -42.48
CA ASN A 1015 -59.97 -24.07 -42.62
C ASN A 1015 -60.64 -25.01 -41.59
N LEU A 1016 -61.70 -24.59 -40.89
CA LEU A 1016 -62.37 -25.35 -39.82
C LEU A 1016 -62.69 -26.81 -40.19
N LEU A 1017 -63.12 -27.06 -41.43
CA LEU A 1017 -63.44 -28.42 -41.92
C LEU A 1017 -62.20 -29.28 -42.26
N LYS A 1018 -61.01 -28.67 -42.35
CA LYS A 1018 -59.72 -29.33 -42.66
C LYS A 1018 -58.87 -29.58 -41.41
N ILE A 1019 -59.29 -29.10 -40.23
CA ILE A 1019 -58.65 -29.36 -38.93
C ILE A 1019 -58.90 -30.83 -38.55
N LYS A 1020 -57.85 -31.57 -38.21
CA LYS A 1020 -57.91 -32.98 -37.81
C LYS A 1020 -58.00 -33.15 -36.30
N GLN A 1021 -57.38 -32.25 -35.53
CA GLN A 1021 -57.45 -32.29 -34.07
C GLN A 1021 -58.81 -31.76 -33.57
N GLU A 1022 -59.66 -32.65 -33.06
CA GLU A 1022 -60.98 -32.28 -32.52
C GLU A 1022 -60.89 -31.29 -31.34
N ALA A 1023 -59.80 -31.30 -30.56
CA ALA A 1023 -59.55 -30.30 -29.53
C ALA A 1023 -59.38 -28.89 -30.14
N CYS A 1024 -58.53 -28.74 -31.16
CA CYS A 1024 -58.37 -27.48 -31.88
C CYS A 1024 -59.69 -27.00 -32.52
N LYS A 1025 -60.37 -27.91 -33.21
CA LYS A 1025 -61.65 -27.65 -33.88
C LYS A 1025 -62.73 -27.17 -32.90
N LYS A 1026 -62.73 -27.69 -31.68
CA LYS A 1026 -63.61 -27.22 -30.60
C LYS A 1026 -63.29 -25.78 -30.18
N GLU A 1027 -62.02 -25.42 -30.00
CA GLU A 1027 -61.66 -24.04 -29.66
C GLU A 1027 -62.01 -23.06 -30.79
N VAL A 1028 -61.82 -23.44 -32.08
CA VAL A 1028 -62.28 -22.61 -33.21
C VAL A 1028 -63.81 -22.44 -33.25
N LEU A 1029 -64.58 -23.47 -32.86
CA LEU A 1029 -66.03 -23.35 -32.68
C LEU A 1029 -66.43 -22.46 -31.49
N VAL A 1030 -65.60 -22.39 -30.45
CA VAL A 1030 -65.79 -21.48 -29.31
C VAL A 1030 -65.55 -20.03 -29.74
N MET A 1031 -64.47 -19.74 -30.48
CA MET A 1031 -64.24 -18.41 -31.07
C MET A 1031 -65.42 -17.96 -31.95
N LEU A 1032 -65.96 -18.84 -32.81
CA LEU A 1032 -67.15 -18.53 -33.62
C LEU A 1032 -68.43 -18.30 -32.79
N LYS A 1033 -68.54 -18.89 -31.58
CA LYS A 1033 -69.64 -18.60 -30.64
C LYS A 1033 -69.45 -17.23 -29.97
N GLU A 1034 -68.20 -16.84 -29.70
CA GLU A 1034 -67.83 -15.55 -29.10
C GLU A 1034 -68.13 -14.40 -30.07
N SER A 1035 -67.60 -14.42 -31.30
CA SER A 1035 -67.88 -13.39 -32.34
C SER A 1035 -69.36 -13.28 -32.72
N LYS A 1036 -70.16 -14.32 -32.42
CA LYS A 1036 -71.63 -14.31 -32.61
C LYS A 1036 -72.37 -13.66 -31.43
N ALA A 1037 -71.83 -13.75 -30.22
CA ALA A 1037 -72.43 -13.19 -29.01
C ALA A 1037 -72.19 -11.68 -28.91
N ASP A 1038 -70.98 -11.24 -29.25
CA ASP A 1038 -70.60 -9.84 -29.45
C ASP A 1038 -69.72 -9.75 -30.72
N ILE A 1039 -70.03 -8.81 -31.62
CA ILE A 1039 -69.21 -8.60 -32.82
C ILE A 1039 -67.96 -7.76 -32.53
N PHE A 1040 -67.97 -6.96 -31.45
CA PHE A 1040 -66.85 -6.09 -31.10
C PHE A 1040 -65.61 -6.87 -30.62
N VAL A 1041 -65.79 -8.09 -30.11
CA VAL A 1041 -64.66 -8.96 -29.70
C VAL A 1041 -63.90 -9.58 -30.87
N ASP A 1042 -64.36 -9.40 -32.12
CA ASP A 1042 -63.68 -9.82 -33.34
C ASP A 1042 -63.37 -8.57 -34.20
N PRO A 1043 -62.26 -7.85 -33.94
CA PRO A 1043 -61.99 -6.58 -34.60
C PRO A 1043 -61.84 -6.69 -36.12
N VAL A 1044 -61.41 -7.86 -36.62
CA VAL A 1044 -61.30 -8.16 -38.05
C VAL A 1044 -62.69 -8.24 -38.67
N LEU A 1045 -63.60 -9.04 -38.09
CA LEU A 1045 -64.99 -9.15 -38.53
C LEU A 1045 -65.75 -7.82 -38.38
N HIS A 1046 -65.56 -7.11 -37.27
CA HIS A 1046 -66.17 -5.80 -37.05
C HIS A 1046 -65.74 -4.78 -38.11
N THR A 1047 -64.44 -4.71 -38.43
CA THR A 1047 -63.91 -3.82 -39.47
C THR A 1047 -64.43 -4.21 -40.86
N ALA A 1048 -64.45 -5.51 -41.15
CA ALA A 1048 -65.03 -6.07 -42.37
C ALA A 1048 -66.53 -5.74 -42.54
N CYS A 1049 -67.29 -5.66 -41.44
CA CYS A 1049 -68.72 -5.36 -41.42
C CYS A 1049 -69.07 -3.89 -41.13
N ALA A 1050 -68.09 -2.99 -40.94
CA ALA A 1050 -68.33 -1.66 -40.39
C ALA A 1050 -69.34 -0.81 -41.18
N LEU A 1051 -69.35 -0.94 -42.52
CA LEU A 1051 -70.33 -0.27 -43.39
C LEU A 1051 -71.74 -0.86 -43.21
N ASP A 1052 -71.88 -2.19 -43.24
CA ASP A 1052 -73.17 -2.86 -43.09
C ASP A 1052 -73.78 -2.63 -41.71
N ILE A 1053 -72.97 -2.65 -40.65
CA ILE A 1053 -73.39 -2.28 -39.29
C ILE A 1053 -73.91 -0.84 -39.28
N LYS A 1054 -73.15 0.10 -39.86
CA LYS A 1054 -73.54 1.53 -39.92
C LYS A 1054 -74.83 1.76 -40.71
N HIS A 1055 -75.11 0.99 -41.75
CA HIS A 1055 -76.28 1.18 -42.61
C HIS A 1055 -77.51 0.38 -42.17
N GLN A 1056 -77.35 -0.88 -41.76
CA GLN A 1056 -78.46 -1.79 -41.40
C GLN A 1056 -78.81 -1.74 -39.91
N CYS A 1057 -77.89 -1.29 -39.05
CA CYS A 1057 -78.03 -1.33 -37.59
C CYS A 1057 -78.13 0.06 -36.94
N ALA A 1058 -78.30 1.12 -37.74
CA ALA A 1058 -78.30 2.52 -37.30
C ALA A 1058 -79.36 2.87 -36.22
N SER A 1059 -80.40 2.06 -36.07
CA SER A 1059 -81.46 2.20 -35.08
C SER A 1059 -81.17 1.52 -33.73
N ILE A 1060 -80.04 0.79 -33.63
CA ILE A 1060 -79.56 0.18 -32.38
C ILE A 1060 -78.56 1.15 -31.73
N PRO A 1061 -78.74 1.53 -30.45
CA PRO A 1061 -77.79 2.41 -29.77
C PRO A 1061 -76.38 1.79 -29.71
N PRO A 1062 -75.30 2.56 -29.90
CA PRO A 1062 -73.92 2.09 -29.76
C PRO A 1062 -73.51 1.98 -28.28
N TRP A 1063 -74.28 1.20 -27.50
CA TRP A 1063 -73.96 0.87 -26.11
C TRP A 1063 -73.31 -0.51 -26.03
N PRO A 1064 -72.29 -0.73 -25.16
CA PRO A 1064 -71.63 -2.03 -24.95
C PRO A 1064 -72.52 -3.17 -24.41
N ARG A 1065 -73.85 -2.96 -24.32
CA ARG A 1065 -74.83 -3.79 -23.60
C ARG A 1065 -76.03 -4.22 -24.44
N THR A 1066 -76.02 -3.96 -25.74
CA THR A 1066 -77.03 -4.46 -26.68
C THR A 1066 -76.35 -5.32 -27.74
N PRO A 1067 -76.55 -6.67 -27.74
CA PRO A 1067 -76.01 -7.51 -28.79
C PRO A 1067 -76.58 -7.05 -30.14
N CYS A 1068 -75.74 -6.98 -31.17
CA CYS A 1068 -76.23 -6.78 -32.53
C CYS A 1068 -77.24 -7.89 -32.85
N PRO A 1069 -78.49 -7.57 -33.24
CA PRO A 1069 -79.47 -8.61 -33.53
C PRO A 1069 -78.96 -9.49 -34.66
N ALA A 1070 -79.21 -10.79 -34.60
CA ALA A 1070 -78.61 -11.75 -35.54
C ALA A 1070 -78.93 -11.44 -37.02
N SER A 1071 -80.01 -10.72 -37.30
CA SER A 1071 -80.37 -10.17 -38.62
C SER A 1071 -79.37 -9.16 -39.18
N CYS A 1072 -78.75 -8.35 -38.31
CA CYS A 1072 -77.73 -7.37 -38.67
C CYS A 1072 -76.44 -8.05 -39.14
N VAL A 1073 -75.91 -8.96 -38.32
CA VAL A 1073 -74.69 -9.73 -38.63
C VAL A 1073 -74.91 -10.63 -39.85
N ALA A 1074 -76.07 -11.28 -39.96
CA ALA A 1074 -76.42 -12.08 -41.13
C ALA A 1074 -76.50 -11.25 -42.43
N SER A 1075 -76.93 -9.98 -42.37
CA SER A 1075 -76.97 -9.09 -43.54
C SER A 1075 -75.58 -8.66 -44.00
N CYS A 1076 -74.62 -8.44 -43.10
CA CYS A 1076 -73.22 -8.22 -43.48
C CYS A 1076 -72.64 -9.44 -44.21
N VAL A 1077 -72.76 -10.63 -43.61
CA VAL A 1077 -72.25 -11.89 -44.19
C VAL A 1077 -72.88 -12.19 -45.56
N ALA A 1078 -74.11 -11.70 -45.82
CA ALA A 1078 -74.80 -11.84 -47.10
C ALA A 1078 -74.47 -10.74 -48.13
N SER A 1079 -73.88 -9.61 -47.74
CA SER A 1079 -73.63 -8.44 -48.63
C SER A 1079 -72.22 -8.41 -49.22
N TYR A 1080 -71.35 -9.34 -48.82
CA TYR A 1080 -69.96 -9.41 -49.28
C TYR A 1080 -69.85 -9.69 -50.79
N PRO A 1081 -69.05 -8.89 -51.55
CA PRO A 1081 -68.95 -9.05 -53.00
C PRO A 1081 -68.22 -10.34 -53.41
N ALA A 1082 -68.81 -11.07 -54.35
CA ALA A 1082 -68.33 -12.38 -54.82
C ALA A 1082 -66.89 -12.41 -55.38
N SER A 1083 -66.31 -11.25 -55.70
CA SER A 1083 -64.92 -11.12 -56.18
C SER A 1083 -63.85 -11.40 -55.11
N CYS A 1084 -64.19 -11.35 -53.82
CA CYS A 1084 -63.28 -11.72 -52.73
C CYS A 1084 -63.42 -13.20 -52.28
N VAL A 1085 -64.31 -13.98 -52.92
CA VAL A 1085 -64.68 -15.35 -52.49
C VAL A 1085 -63.66 -16.41 -52.96
N ALA A 1086 -62.49 -16.02 -53.46
CA ALA A 1086 -61.40 -16.94 -53.78
C ALA A 1086 -60.75 -17.59 -52.52
N SER A 1087 -60.89 -16.97 -51.33
CA SER A 1087 -60.14 -17.35 -50.13
C SER A 1087 -60.98 -17.96 -49.00
N TYR A 1088 -62.31 -18.05 -49.12
CA TYR A 1088 -63.17 -18.77 -48.18
C TYR A 1088 -63.83 -19.97 -48.88
N PRO A 1089 -63.74 -21.20 -48.34
CA PRO A 1089 -64.62 -22.27 -48.78
C PRO A 1089 -66.07 -21.92 -48.40
N ALA A 1090 -67.02 -22.36 -49.21
CA ALA A 1090 -68.43 -22.00 -49.12
C ALA A 1090 -69.19 -22.66 -47.94
N SER A 1091 -68.71 -22.45 -46.70
CA SER A 1091 -69.33 -22.96 -45.46
C SER A 1091 -70.20 -21.93 -44.73
N CYS A 1092 -70.17 -20.65 -45.09
CA CYS A 1092 -71.12 -19.63 -44.59
C CYS A 1092 -72.40 -19.50 -45.43
N LEU A 1093 -72.61 -20.40 -46.41
CA LEU A 1093 -73.83 -20.46 -47.24
C LEU A 1093 -74.69 -21.69 -46.93
N ALA A 1094 -75.05 -21.89 -45.65
CA ALA A 1094 -76.20 -22.72 -45.32
C ALA A 1094 -76.78 -22.47 -43.92
N SER A 1095 -77.94 -21.81 -43.89
CA SER A 1095 -79.01 -22.07 -42.92
C SER A 1095 -79.61 -23.48 -43.12
N ARG A 1096 -78.77 -24.53 -43.12
CA ARG A 1096 -79.15 -25.96 -43.22
C ARG A 1096 -78.55 -26.84 -42.12
N LEU A 1097 -78.30 -26.27 -40.94
CA LEU A 1097 -78.49 -27.06 -39.72
C LEU A 1097 -80.00 -27.06 -39.44
N SER A 1098 -80.61 -28.23 -39.58
CA SER A 1098 -82.05 -28.46 -39.43
C SER A 1098 -82.53 -28.09 -38.02
N PRO A 1099 -83.79 -27.66 -37.81
CA PRO A 1099 -84.32 -27.33 -36.48
C PRO A 1099 -84.26 -28.46 -35.43
N ALA A 1100 -83.90 -29.68 -35.83
CA ALA A 1100 -83.84 -30.87 -34.98
C ALA A 1100 -82.63 -30.96 -34.03
N MET A 1101 -81.66 -30.03 -34.09
CA MET A 1101 -80.52 -29.96 -33.15
C MET A 1101 -80.68 -28.86 -32.07
N LEU A 1102 -81.92 -28.44 -31.80
CA LEU A 1102 -82.27 -27.39 -30.83
C LEU A 1102 -83.13 -27.91 -29.65
N CYS A 1103 -83.06 -29.20 -29.37
CA CYS A 1103 -83.49 -29.83 -28.10
C CYS A 1103 -82.26 -30.38 -27.37
#